data_AF-A0A2E7CPB3-F1
#
_entry.id   AF-A0A2E7CPB3-F1
#
_cell.length_a   1.000
_cell.length_b   1.000
_cell.length_c   1.000
_cell.angle_alpha   90.00
_cell.angle_beta   90.00
_cell.angle_gamma   90.00
#
_symmetry.space_group_name_H-M   'P 1'
#
loop_
_entity.id
_entity.type
_entity.pdbx_description
1 polymer ?
#
loop_
_entity_poly.entity_id
_entity_poly.type
_entity_poly.pdbx_seq_one_letter_code
_entity_poly.pdbx_strand_id
1 'polypeptide(L)'
;MSSTSKDHRPRVISLPTALNGLNIAAQREILWPCHAFSISIPQKKKSPLNVFEKTILKLTEIESGNTEKIAELTCLDEQLVSFIQKRLNHLKLVDARYELSTSGQELLDAWENKPLEQLEYSVATVFVDLFSGKLLSFLYPDQLRYKKVTHVDQNGSITFLESHTSPKAIRARKINPTKECYWKTVPDSKSIVNALRAFKNKFKRHALLNLSVNQFSPSVPMAEAITTNESPELVFLHCSVLIQHGNNNIFVTDGCGFGFSEQFANYLRKQEWKWISDLKKEGIVDQYSKDDKDKQAPISNRWQYPSVTRRFKKTQEDLATLLNNNPQTELEERAYVSKKQSVGENLFSILEFSLALMVNEYPVPEFKAIFSSQDYQQNEQLLYQYAKKIGFSLSYENKKLLQVKKGAIQQVELGSVKFQPLLALAITSAATTFPSHPLNKLAQSHPHILDLALSLKRMRDPVSHGDIANDNEDAKELNQYFKELKDVIIVLLPDIEPELNENVQQRNTHFDPNSERLKIRIELDRIFGMVVFQEMPRELKELLIRTERMFDEPLDDIMMMAIFKQLCALMENLFRHITKQQSFTQDTKNENTKKLALKRMIDIGFYKHHHEIPRSITSVKDSFVQRSIRGYGASLGANLLALMVTSTEQDLIDLYKTNPSFVHLVGDLLEKRGGGTRLQHRLPKEDMILLKKNVYQLIHTVTLIFS
;
A
#
# COMPACT_ATOMS: atom_id res chain seq x y z
N MET A 1 1.60 44.04 46.52
CA MET A 1 0.93 43.05 45.65
C MET A 1 1.97 42.49 44.69
N SER A 2 2.13 41.18 44.61
CA SER A 2 3.20 40.54 43.83
C SER A 2 2.88 40.51 42.34
N SER A 3 3.72 41.16 41.53
CA SER A 3 3.74 40.96 40.08
C SER A 3 4.26 39.55 39.80
N THR A 4 3.36 38.61 39.49
CA THR A 4 3.76 37.28 39.02
C THR A 4 4.58 37.43 37.74
N SER A 5 5.80 36.89 37.76
CA SER A 5 6.67 36.86 36.58
C SER A 5 5.93 36.12 35.47
N LYS A 6 5.68 36.81 34.34
CA LYS A 6 5.08 36.17 33.16
C LYS A 6 6.00 35.03 32.74
N ASP A 7 5.56 33.77 32.88
CA ASP A 7 6.36 32.63 32.44
C ASP A 7 6.59 32.74 30.92
N HIS A 8 7.86 32.86 30.51
CA HIS A 8 8.26 32.98 29.10
C HIS A 8 8.34 31.61 28.40
N ARG A 9 8.02 30.51 29.11
CA ARG A 9 7.99 29.16 28.53
C ARG A 9 6.89 29.04 27.46
N PRO A 10 7.13 28.22 26.41
CA PRO A 10 6.16 28.00 25.35
C PRO A 10 4.86 27.38 25.89
N ARG A 11 3.73 27.92 25.45
CA ARG A 11 2.39 27.51 25.91
C ARG A 11 1.95 26.24 25.20
N VAL A 12 2.11 25.09 25.86
CA VAL A 12 1.80 23.77 25.32
C VAL A 12 0.38 23.35 25.68
N ILE A 13 -0.39 22.93 24.67
CA ILE A 13 -1.70 22.29 24.82
C ILE A 13 -1.54 20.83 24.38
N SER A 14 -1.92 19.88 25.23
CA SER A 14 -1.94 18.46 24.88
C SER A 14 -3.27 17.84 25.24
N LEU A 15 -3.95 17.35 24.20
CA LEU A 15 -5.21 16.62 24.27
C LEU A 15 -4.93 15.12 24.07
N PRO A 16 -5.63 14.23 24.78
CA PRO A 16 -5.46 12.79 24.60
C PRO A 16 -5.89 12.39 23.18
N THR A 17 -5.04 11.64 22.48
CA THR A 17 -5.35 11.09 21.15
C THR A 17 -5.38 9.56 21.26
N ALA A 18 -6.48 8.94 20.84
CA ALA A 18 -6.57 7.48 20.81
C ALA A 18 -5.75 6.94 19.62
N LEU A 19 -4.66 6.22 19.91
CA LEU A 19 -3.80 5.55 18.93
C LEU A 19 -3.95 4.01 18.96
N ASN A 20 -4.92 3.52 19.70
CA ASN A 20 -5.17 2.09 19.91
C ASN A 20 -5.54 1.40 18.57
N GLY A 21 -4.99 0.21 18.34
CA GLY A 21 -5.22 -0.56 17.11
C GLY A 21 -4.34 -0.18 15.91
N LEU A 22 -3.42 0.77 16.06
CA LEU A 22 -2.44 1.11 15.02
C LEU A 22 -1.15 0.30 15.21
N ASN A 23 -0.66 -0.32 14.14
CA ASN A 23 0.63 -1.02 14.14
C ASN A 23 1.79 -0.03 13.91
N ILE A 24 2.20 0.67 14.98
CA ILE A 24 3.19 1.75 14.97
C ILE A 24 4.60 1.17 15.03
N ALA A 25 5.40 1.42 14.00
CA ALA A 25 6.82 1.04 13.93
C ALA A 25 7.75 2.08 14.59
N ALA A 26 7.39 3.37 14.51
CA ALA A 26 8.14 4.45 15.15
C ALA A 26 7.24 5.65 15.45
N GLN A 27 7.54 6.34 16.55
CA GLN A 27 6.79 7.49 17.06
C GLN A 27 7.71 8.59 17.58
N ARG A 28 7.37 9.85 17.28
CA ARG A 28 8.06 11.03 17.81
C ARG A 28 7.10 12.17 18.03
N GLU A 29 7.13 12.73 19.23
CA GLU A 29 6.25 13.85 19.59
C GLU A 29 6.77 15.17 19.03
N ILE A 30 5.86 16.01 18.55
CA ILE A 30 6.14 17.37 18.08
C ILE A 30 5.18 18.38 18.70
N LEU A 31 5.56 19.65 18.61
CA LEU A 31 4.79 20.80 19.05
C LEU A 31 4.51 21.70 17.85
N TRP A 32 3.26 21.69 17.40
CA TRP A 32 2.79 22.41 16.22
C TRP A 32 2.35 23.84 16.57
N PRO A 33 2.89 24.88 15.92
CA PRO A 33 2.57 26.28 16.22
C PRO A 33 1.21 26.67 15.64
N CYS A 34 0.32 27.18 16.50
CA CYS A 34 -0.99 27.70 16.13
C CYS A 34 -1.24 29.06 16.78
N HIS A 35 -2.08 29.87 16.15
CA HIS A 35 -2.71 31.02 16.79
C HIS A 35 -4.05 30.61 17.39
N ALA A 36 -4.17 30.72 18.71
CA ALA A 36 -5.41 30.55 19.45
C ALA A 36 -6.18 31.88 19.47
N PHE A 37 -7.43 31.85 19.01
CA PHE A 37 -8.36 32.97 19.04
C PHE A 37 -9.50 32.65 19.99
N SER A 38 -9.72 33.51 21.00
CA SER A 38 -10.91 33.44 21.84
C SER A 38 -12.12 33.98 21.09
N ILE A 39 -13.21 33.22 21.09
CA ILE A 39 -14.48 33.56 20.43
C ILE A 39 -15.63 33.46 21.43
N SER A 40 -16.64 34.31 21.26
CA SER A 40 -17.90 34.23 22.00
C SER A 40 -18.94 33.51 21.15
N ILE A 41 -19.46 32.39 21.66
CA ILE A 41 -20.52 31.60 21.02
C ILE A 41 -21.80 31.72 21.84
N PRO A 42 -22.94 32.12 21.26
CA PRO A 42 -24.22 32.09 21.95
C PRO A 42 -24.70 30.64 22.08
N GLN A 43 -24.99 30.22 23.31
CA GLN A 43 -25.62 28.95 23.62
C GLN A 43 -27.03 29.19 24.16
N LYS A 44 -27.97 28.31 23.84
CA LYS A 44 -29.27 28.30 24.53
C LYS A 44 -29.02 27.94 25.98
N LYS A 45 -29.40 28.83 26.90
CA LYS A 45 -29.35 28.60 28.35
C LYS A 45 -29.94 27.24 28.68
N LYS A 46 -29.17 26.41 29.40
CA LYS A 46 -29.62 25.08 29.81
C LYS A 46 -30.81 25.26 30.74
N SER A 47 -31.98 24.83 30.29
CA SER A 47 -33.17 24.78 31.14
C SER A 47 -32.90 23.80 32.30
N PRO A 48 -33.29 24.12 33.53
CA PRO A 48 -33.11 23.20 34.67
C PRO A 48 -33.94 21.92 34.52
N LEU A 49 -34.94 21.93 33.62
CA LEU A 49 -35.81 20.81 33.32
C LEU A 49 -35.46 20.13 31.98
N ASN A 50 -35.44 18.80 32.00
CA ASN A 50 -35.34 17.96 30.80
C ASN A 50 -36.69 17.93 30.03
N VAL A 51 -36.71 17.37 28.82
CA VAL A 51 -37.92 17.40 27.95
C VAL A 51 -39.12 16.71 28.61
N PHE A 52 -38.94 15.56 29.26
CA PHE A 52 -40.01 14.84 29.95
C PHE A 52 -40.50 15.58 31.20
N GLU A 53 -39.59 16.18 31.97
CA GLU A 53 -39.92 17.06 33.11
C GLU A 53 -40.78 18.26 32.66
N LYS A 54 -40.48 18.86 31.51
CA LYS A 54 -41.28 19.95 30.94
C LYS A 54 -42.65 19.49 30.47
N THR A 55 -42.72 18.35 29.78
CA THR A 55 -44.00 17.78 29.32
C THR A 55 -44.89 17.42 30.50
N ILE A 56 -44.35 16.77 31.52
CA ILE A 56 -45.10 16.40 32.73
C ILE A 56 -45.51 17.65 33.52
N LEU A 57 -44.67 18.68 33.64
CA LEU A 57 -45.08 19.94 34.29
C LEU A 57 -46.26 20.62 33.56
N LYS A 58 -46.28 20.62 32.22
CA LYS A 58 -47.42 21.12 31.44
C LYS A 58 -48.66 20.25 31.55
N LEU A 59 -48.52 18.93 31.57
CA LEU A 59 -49.67 18.03 31.74
C LEU A 59 -50.20 18.06 33.18
N THR A 60 -49.36 18.38 34.17
CA THR A 60 -49.79 18.66 35.55
C THR A 60 -50.72 19.87 35.64
N GLU A 61 -50.51 20.92 34.85
CA GLU A 61 -51.40 22.09 34.75
C GLU A 61 -52.80 21.71 34.21
N ILE A 62 -52.88 20.73 33.31
CA ILE A 62 -54.12 20.30 32.63
C ILE A 62 -54.86 19.21 33.42
N GLU A 63 -54.15 18.20 33.92
CA GLU A 63 -54.72 17.03 34.62
C GLU A 63 -54.66 17.11 36.15
N SER A 64 -54.41 18.32 36.69
CA SER A 64 -54.31 18.59 38.14
C SER A 64 -53.42 17.60 38.89
N GLY A 65 -52.27 17.27 38.30
CA GLY A 65 -51.27 16.38 38.91
C GLY A 65 -51.57 14.87 38.90
N ASN A 66 -52.67 14.40 38.28
CA ASN A 66 -53.03 12.98 38.28
C ASN A 66 -52.00 12.10 37.53
N THR A 67 -51.25 11.28 38.29
CA THR A 67 -50.18 10.39 37.78
C THR A 67 -50.66 9.43 36.69
N GLU A 68 -51.78 8.74 36.92
CA GLU A 68 -52.32 7.70 36.03
C GLU A 68 -52.70 8.28 34.67
N LYS A 69 -53.41 9.41 34.67
CA LYS A 69 -53.81 10.11 33.44
C LYS A 69 -52.62 10.70 32.69
N ILE A 70 -51.64 11.27 33.40
CA ILE A 70 -50.43 11.81 32.77
C ILE A 70 -49.60 10.66 32.16
N ALA A 71 -49.57 9.48 32.80
CA ALA A 71 -48.97 8.27 32.24
C ALA A 71 -49.70 7.80 30.96
N GLU A 72 -51.03 7.75 30.98
CA GLU A 72 -51.87 7.43 29.81
C GLU A 72 -51.62 8.40 28.64
N LEU A 73 -51.74 9.71 28.88
CA LEU A 73 -51.55 10.77 27.87
C LEU A 73 -50.14 10.83 27.29
N THR A 74 -49.11 10.45 28.05
CA THR A 74 -47.72 10.41 27.57
C THR A 74 -47.29 9.04 27.04
N CYS A 75 -48.12 8.01 27.26
CA CYS A 75 -47.76 6.60 27.08
C CYS A 75 -46.44 6.22 27.80
N LEU A 76 -46.18 6.83 28.96
CA LEU A 76 -45.05 6.53 29.84
C LEU A 76 -45.49 5.64 31.00
N ASP A 77 -44.54 4.91 31.58
CA ASP A 77 -44.78 4.11 32.78
C ASP A 77 -45.14 5.02 33.98
N GLU A 78 -46.16 4.63 34.76
CA GLU A 78 -46.66 5.38 35.90
C GLU A 78 -45.58 5.62 36.97
N GLN A 79 -44.65 4.68 37.17
CA GLN A 79 -43.53 4.84 38.09
C GLN A 79 -42.54 5.91 37.60
N LEU A 80 -42.36 6.05 36.28
CA LEU A 80 -41.53 7.09 35.68
C LEU A 80 -42.19 8.46 35.82
N VAL A 81 -43.50 8.56 35.61
CA VAL A 81 -44.26 9.80 35.84
C VAL A 81 -44.19 10.21 37.31
N SER A 82 -44.44 9.27 38.25
CA SER A 82 -44.32 9.49 39.69
C SER A 82 -42.90 9.93 40.09
N PHE A 83 -41.86 9.33 39.51
CA PHE A 83 -40.47 9.72 39.75
C PHE A 83 -40.19 11.17 39.30
N ILE A 84 -40.69 11.54 38.11
CA ILE A 84 -40.52 12.89 37.57
C ILE A 84 -41.31 13.91 38.40
N GLN A 85 -42.55 13.63 38.79
CA GLN A 85 -43.35 14.48 39.68
C GLN A 85 -42.69 14.68 41.07
N LYS A 86 -42.13 13.63 41.68
CA LYS A 86 -41.32 13.74 42.92
C LYS A 86 -40.12 14.68 42.75
N ARG A 87 -39.48 14.65 41.58
CA ARG A 87 -38.36 15.55 41.27
C ARG A 87 -38.82 16.99 41.02
N LEU A 88 -39.97 17.20 40.38
CA LEU A 88 -40.59 18.53 40.23
C LEU A 88 -41.00 19.11 41.59
N ASN A 89 -41.49 18.27 42.52
CA ASN A 89 -41.79 18.65 43.91
C ASN A 89 -40.52 19.08 44.65
N HIS A 90 -39.42 18.34 44.53
CA HIS A 90 -38.12 18.73 45.11
C HIS A 90 -37.60 20.08 44.56
N LEU A 91 -37.89 20.37 43.28
CA LEU A 91 -37.61 21.67 42.65
C LEU A 91 -38.64 22.76 43.02
N LYS A 92 -39.64 22.45 43.85
CA LYS A 92 -40.75 23.31 44.30
C LYS A 92 -41.66 23.82 43.17
N LEU A 93 -41.69 23.14 42.03
CA LEU A 93 -42.53 23.50 40.87
C LEU A 93 -43.93 22.87 40.92
N VAL A 94 -44.08 21.80 41.69
CA VAL A 94 -45.37 21.21 42.07
C VAL A 94 -45.39 21.01 43.58
N ASP A 95 -46.58 20.91 44.16
CA ASP A 95 -46.78 20.80 45.60
C ASP A 95 -46.77 19.33 46.11
N ALA A 96 -47.16 19.12 47.38
CA ALA A 96 -47.25 17.79 48.00
C ALA A 96 -48.35 16.88 47.41
N ARG A 97 -49.29 17.43 46.64
CA ARG A 97 -50.34 16.71 45.90
C ARG A 97 -50.00 16.55 44.41
N TYR A 98 -48.83 17.04 43.99
CA TYR A 98 -48.41 17.22 42.60
C TYR A 98 -49.29 18.22 41.81
N GLU A 99 -50.03 19.08 42.49
CA GLU A 99 -50.68 20.25 41.89
C GLU A 99 -49.62 21.33 41.56
N LEU A 100 -49.88 22.18 40.57
CA LEU A 100 -48.89 23.19 40.14
C LEU A 100 -48.66 24.24 41.24
N SER A 101 -47.40 24.53 41.58
CA SER A 101 -47.08 25.57 42.56
C SER A 101 -47.07 26.97 41.90
N THR A 102 -47.08 28.04 42.70
CA THR A 102 -46.90 29.41 42.18
C THR A 102 -45.58 29.57 41.42
N SER A 103 -44.50 28.96 41.92
CA SER A 103 -43.20 28.90 41.23
C SER A 103 -43.23 28.03 39.96
N GLY A 104 -44.16 27.07 39.87
CA GLY A 104 -44.46 26.32 38.67
C GLY A 104 -45.17 27.18 37.62
N GLN A 105 -46.23 27.89 38.03
CA GLN A 105 -46.99 28.79 37.15
C GLN A 105 -46.11 29.92 36.60
N GLU A 106 -45.34 30.62 37.45
CA GLU A 106 -44.39 31.65 37.01
C GLU A 106 -43.39 31.14 35.95
N LEU A 107 -43.02 29.85 36.02
CA LEU A 107 -42.11 29.21 35.08
C LEU A 107 -42.80 28.82 33.76
N LEU A 108 -44.08 28.43 33.80
CA LEU A 108 -44.92 28.19 32.61
C LEU A 108 -45.27 29.50 31.90
N ASP A 109 -45.73 30.51 32.64
CA ASP A 109 -46.05 31.85 32.13
C ASP A 109 -44.82 32.51 31.47
N ALA A 110 -43.62 32.26 32.01
CA ALA A 110 -42.35 32.69 31.43
C ALA A 110 -41.97 31.95 30.13
N TRP A 111 -42.55 30.77 29.86
CA TRP A 111 -42.42 30.08 28.57
C TRP A 111 -43.40 30.63 27.53
N GLU A 112 -44.58 31.08 27.93
CA GLU A 112 -45.58 31.63 27.01
C GLU A 112 -45.26 33.08 26.62
N ASN A 113 -44.85 33.91 27.57
CA ASN A 113 -44.72 35.36 27.38
C ASN A 113 -43.37 35.83 26.78
N LYS A 114 -42.45 34.92 26.42
CA LYS A 114 -41.15 35.29 25.80
C LYS A 114 -40.70 34.30 24.72
N PRO A 115 -40.75 34.67 23.41
CA PRO A 115 -40.07 33.94 22.34
C PRO A 115 -38.56 34.26 22.31
N LEU A 116 -37.93 34.33 23.49
CA LEU A 116 -36.52 34.69 23.64
C LEU A 116 -35.75 33.50 24.19
N GLU A 117 -35.06 32.85 23.27
CA GLU A 117 -33.86 32.08 23.55
C GLU A 117 -32.97 32.94 24.47
N GLN A 118 -32.89 32.61 25.75
CA GLN A 118 -31.90 33.22 26.64
C GLN A 118 -30.54 32.72 26.16
N LEU A 119 -29.88 33.50 25.29
CA LEU A 119 -28.58 33.19 24.74
C LEU A 119 -27.50 33.57 25.76
N GLU A 120 -26.92 32.56 26.40
CA GLU A 120 -25.74 32.72 27.24
C GLU A 120 -24.49 32.61 26.35
N TYR A 121 -23.65 33.65 26.35
CA TYR A 121 -22.41 33.64 25.58
C TYR A 121 -21.35 32.82 26.31
N SER A 122 -21.03 31.64 25.77
CA SER A 122 -19.88 30.85 26.19
C SER A 122 -18.61 31.33 25.50
N VAL A 123 -17.53 31.52 26.23
CA VAL A 123 -16.20 31.70 25.65
C VAL A 123 -15.65 30.33 25.23
N ALA A 124 -15.15 30.25 24.01
CA ALA A 124 -14.46 29.09 23.47
C ALA A 124 -13.22 29.53 22.69
N THR A 125 -12.33 28.59 22.35
CA THR A 125 -11.11 28.89 21.59
C THR A 125 -11.06 28.09 20.30
N VAL A 126 -10.68 28.76 19.20
CA VAL A 126 -10.38 28.15 17.89
C VAL A 126 -8.92 28.37 17.53
N PHE A 127 -8.37 27.52 16.64
CA PHE A 127 -6.95 27.50 16.32
C PHE A 127 -6.71 27.69 14.83
N VAL A 128 -5.89 28.67 14.45
CA VAL A 128 -5.39 28.86 13.08
C VAL A 128 -3.99 28.25 12.99
N ASP A 129 -3.77 27.35 12.03
CA ASP A 129 -2.45 26.79 11.72
C ASP A 129 -1.55 27.84 11.08
N LEU A 130 -0.40 28.13 11.71
CA LEU A 130 0.52 29.17 11.25
C LEU A 130 1.22 28.84 9.93
N PHE A 131 1.30 27.58 9.52
CA PHE A 131 1.94 27.21 8.25
C PHE A 131 1.02 27.31 7.03
N SER A 132 -0.29 27.42 7.23
CA SER A 132 -1.28 27.44 6.14
C SER A 132 -2.32 28.55 6.21
N GLY A 133 -2.45 29.23 7.35
CA GLY A 133 -3.51 30.19 7.61
C GLY A 133 -4.90 29.55 7.73
N LYS A 134 -5.03 28.21 7.73
CA LYS A 134 -6.32 27.53 7.82
C LYS A 134 -6.77 27.36 9.25
N LEU A 135 -8.07 27.57 9.48
CA LEU A 135 -8.75 27.31 10.75
C LEU A 135 -8.91 25.79 10.94
N LEU A 136 -8.41 25.27 12.07
CA LEU A 136 -8.58 23.86 12.44
C LEU A 136 -10.05 23.59 12.77
N SER A 137 -10.58 22.44 12.33
CA SER A 137 -11.95 22.00 12.60
C SER A 137 -12.12 21.44 14.02
N PHE A 138 -11.75 22.24 15.02
CA PHE A 138 -11.80 21.92 16.44
C PHE A 138 -12.15 23.16 17.26
N LEU A 139 -12.94 22.95 18.32
CA LEU A 139 -13.29 23.97 19.29
C LEU A 139 -12.86 23.49 20.67
N TYR A 140 -12.04 24.28 21.36
CA TYR A 140 -11.76 24.06 22.78
C TYR A 140 -12.83 24.79 23.61
N PRO A 141 -13.67 24.07 24.37
CA PRO A 141 -14.59 24.70 25.31
C PRO A 141 -13.82 25.25 26.52
N ASP A 142 -14.32 26.32 27.11
CA ASP A 142 -13.73 27.01 28.28
C ASP A 142 -12.35 27.65 28.02
N GLN A 143 -11.75 28.17 29.08
CA GLN A 143 -10.44 28.81 29.07
C GLN A 143 -9.30 27.80 28.90
N LEU A 144 -8.32 28.13 28.06
CA LEU A 144 -7.16 27.28 27.76
C LEU A 144 -6.39 26.85 29.02
N ARG A 145 -6.07 25.56 29.10
CA ARG A 145 -5.23 24.96 30.15
C ARG A 145 -3.91 24.47 29.57
N TYR A 146 -2.81 25.13 29.94
CA TYR A 146 -1.47 24.79 29.47
C TYR A 146 -0.83 23.66 30.30
N LYS A 147 -0.02 22.82 29.67
CA LYS A 147 0.80 21.81 30.35
C LYS A 147 2.03 22.46 30.99
N LYS A 148 2.45 21.95 32.15
CA LYS A 148 3.66 22.43 32.86
C LYS A 148 4.92 22.01 32.09
N VAL A 149 5.62 22.99 31.50
CA VAL A 149 6.92 22.79 30.85
C VAL A 149 8.03 22.67 31.90
N THR A 150 8.76 21.57 31.89
CA THR A 150 9.86 21.28 32.84
C THR A 150 11.21 21.68 32.28
N HIS A 151 11.49 21.39 31.01
CA HIS A 151 12.78 21.67 30.35
C HIS A 151 12.59 22.19 28.93
N VAL A 152 13.54 23.01 28.47
CA VAL A 152 13.65 23.48 27.08
C VAL A 152 15.11 23.29 26.64
N ASP A 153 15.35 22.36 25.71
CA ASP A 153 16.66 22.13 25.14
C ASP A 153 17.07 23.27 24.20
N GLN A 154 18.37 23.57 24.16
CA GLN A 154 18.97 24.48 23.18
C GLN A 154 18.69 24.06 21.72
N ASN A 155 18.51 22.76 21.48
CA ASN A 155 18.16 22.19 20.17
C ASN A 155 16.66 22.29 19.81
N GLY A 156 15.84 22.97 20.63
CA GLY A 156 14.42 23.20 20.35
C GLY A 156 13.46 22.06 20.75
N SER A 157 13.92 21.08 21.52
CA SER A 157 13.03 20.09 22.15
C SER A 157 12.51 20.62 23.49
N ILE A 158 11.25 20.35 23.81
CA ILE A 158 10.57 20.81 25.03
C ILE A 158 10.06 19.59 25.78
N THR A 159 10.29 19.56 27.08
CA THR A 159 9.75 18.51 27.97
C THR A 159 8.62 19.10 28.81
N PHE A 160 7.46 18.42 28.83
CA PHE A 160 6.29 18.81 29.62
C PHE A 160 5.64 17.60 30.29
N LEU A 161 4.80 17.83 31.30
CA LEU A 161 4.09 16.76 32.02
C LEU A 161 2.71 16.47 31.40
N GLU A 162 2.39 15.19 31.23
CA GLU A 162 1.11 14.72 30.68
C GLU A 162 -0.08 15.08 31.58
N SER A 163 0.05 14.87 32.89
CA SER A 163 -0.93 15.28 33.91
C SER A 163 -0.23 15.84 35.15
N HIS A 164 -0.98 16.57 35.98
CA HIS A 164 -0.55 16.94 37.34
C HIS A 164 -0.59 15.75 38.31
N THR A 165 -1.40 14.72 38.02
CA THR A 165 -1.62 13.55 38.87
C THR A 165 -0.76 12.34 38.49
N SER A 166 -0.27 12.27 37.25
CA SER A 166 0.63 11.23 36.76
C SER A 166 1.81 11.89 36.01
N PRO A 167 3.01 11.96 36.62
CA PRO A 167 4.12 12.75 36.10
C PRO A 167 4.90 12.01 35.00
N LYS A 168 4.22 11.53 33.95
CA LYS A 168 4.89 11.09 32.73
C LYS A 168 5.39 12.31 31.98
N ALA A 169 6.71 12.41 31.83
CA ALA A 169 7.37 13.49 31.10
C ALA A 169 7.40 13.15 29.60
N ILE A 170 6.81 14.03 28.79
CA ILE A 170 6.78 13.92 27.34
C ILE A 170 7.82 14.90 26.76
N ARG A 171 8.77 14.41 25.97
CA ARG A 171 9.76 15.22 25.25
C ARG A 171 9.36 15.36 23.80
N ALA A 172 8.92 16.55 23.39
CA ALA A 172 8.42 16.84 22.05
C ALA A 172 9.31 17.86 21.32
N ARG A 173 9.48 17.71 20.01
CA ARG A 173 10.25 18.63 19.18
C ARG A 173 9.41 19.84 18.77
N LYS A 174 9.87 21.06 19.09
CA LYS A 174 9.22 22.29 18.60
C LYS A 174 9.39 22.45 17.10
N ILE A 175 8.30 22.60 16.37
CA ILE A 175 8.34 23.10 14.99
C ILE A 175 8.30 24.63 15.10
N ASN A 176 9.38 25.29 14.68
CA ASN A 176 9.47 26.75 14.77
C ASN A 176 8.78 27.39 13.55
N PRO A 177 7.83 28.33 13.73
CA PRO A 177 7.26 29.10 12.62
C PRO A 177 8.33 30.04 12.02
N THR A 178 8.31 30.22 10.70
CA THR A 178 9.20 31.11 9.95
C THR A 178 8.60 32.52 9.83
N LYS A 179 9.34 33.48 9.27
CA LYS A 179 8.81 34.83 8.99
C LYS A 179 7.70 34.85 7.93
N GLU A 180 7.65 33.83 7.08
CA GLU A 180 6.68 33.66 5.99
C GLU A 180 5.35 33.01 6.44
N CYS A 181 5.28 32.57 7.70
CA CYS A 181 4.05 32.03 8.29
C CYS A 181 2.91 33.06 8.34
N TYR A 182 1.68 32.55 8.50
CA TYR A 182 0.42 33.29 8.50
C TYR A 182 0.16 34.04 9.83
N TRP A 183 1.14 34.85 10.26
CA TRP A 183 1.11 35.60 11.53
C TRP A 183 -0.03 36.61 11.66
N LYS A 184 -0.57 37.12 10.53
CA LYS A 184 -1.61 38.16 10.51
C LYS A 184 -3.02 37.63 10.20
N THR A 185 -3.18 36.31 10.06
CA THR A 185 -4.47 35.73 9.67
C THR A 185 -5.41 35.65 10.88
N VAL A 186 -6.51 36.41 10.80
CA VAL A 186 -7.63 36.37 11.75
C VAL A 186 -8.79 35.59 11.11
N PRO A 187 -9.44 34.64 11.81
CA PRO A 187 -10.52 33.84 11.24
C PRO A 187 -11.85 34.62 11.23
N ASP A 188 -12.52 34.62 10.08
CA ASP A 188 -13.84 35.22 9.92
C ASP A 188 -14.97 34.33 10.46
N SER A 189 -16.11 34.93 10.82
CA SER A 189 -17.24 34.22 11.43
C SER A 189 -17.83 33.11 10.54
N LYS A 190 -17.75 33.22 9.21
CA LYS A 190 -18.21 32.17 8.28
C LYS A 190 -17.26 30.98 8.26
N SER A 191 -15.94 31.21 8.28
CA SER A 191 -14.96 30.13 8.49
C SER A 191 -15.13 29.46 9.85
N ILE A 192 -15.40 30.22 10.91
CA ILE A 192 -15.67 29.66 12.26
C ILE A 192 -16.92 28.77 12.24
N VAL A 193 -18.04 29.21 11.65
CA VAL A 193 -19.24 28.37 11.51
C VAL A 193 -18.96 27.09 10.70
N ASN A 194 -18.16 27.18 9.63
CA ASN A 194 -17.79 26.00 8.85
C ASN A 194 -16.89 25.03 9.64
N ALA A 195 -15.93 25.54 10.40
CA ALA A 195 -15.11 24.74 11.31
C ALA A 195 -15.95 24.08 12.41
N LEU A 196 -16.94 24.78 12.97
CA LEU A 196 -17.90 24.24 13.96
C LEU A 196 -18.77 23.12 13.37
N ARG A 197 -19.26 23.27 12.13
CA ARG A 197 -20.00 22.21 11.41
C ARG A 197 -19.13 20.98 11.17
N ALA A 198 -17.89 21.18 10.70
CA ALA A 198 -16.93 20.12 10.47
C ALA A 198 -16.54 19.41 11.78
N PHE A 199 -16.29 20.17 12.85
CA PHE A 199 -16.05 19.66 14.19
C PHE A 199 -17.21 18.79 14.69
N LYS A 200 -18.45 19.28 14.62
CA LYS A 200 -19.66 18.52 15.01
C LYS A 200 -19.80 17.20 14.24
N ASN A 201 -19.45 17.18 12.96
CA ASN A 201 -19.48 15.96 12.15
C ASN A 201 -18.36 14.98 12.53
N LYS A 202 -17.13 15.46 12.77
CA LYS A 202 -16.03 14.64 13.32
C LYS A 202 -16.40 14.07 14.70
N PHE A 203 -16.93 14.92 15.57
CA PHE A 203 -17.33 14.58 16.93
C PHE A 203 -18.37 13.45 16.95
N LYS A 204 -19.45 13.58 16.16
CA LYS A 204 -20.47 12.51 16.03
C LYS A 204 -19.87 11.17 15.65
N ARG A 205 -18.96 11.13 14.66
CA ARG A 205 -18.28 9.90 14.23
C ARG A 205 -17.41 9.32 15.35
N HIS A 206 -16.69 10.17 16.08
CA HIS A 206 -15.81 9.74 17.17
C HIS A 206 -16.59 9.23 18.39
N ALA A 207 -17.70 9.86 18.74
CA ALA A 207 -18.58 9.45 19.84
C ALA A 207 -19.31 8.12 19.57
N LEU A 208 -19.63 7.81 18.32
CA LEU A 208 -20.18 6.49 17.93
C LEU A 208 -19.17 5.35 18.08
N LEU A 209 -17.87 5.64 17.97
CA LEU A 209 -16.79 4.65 18.06
C LEU A 209 -16.23 4.51 19.48
N ASN A 210 -16.38 5.53 20.32
CA ASN A 210 -15.84 5.57 21.68
C ASN A 210 -16.95 5.89 22.69
N LEU A 211 -17.44 4.85 23.39
CA LEU A 211 -18.54 4.90 24.37
C LEU A 211 -18.28 5.79 25.60
N SER A 212 -17.07 6.35 25.76
CA SER A 212 -16.60 7.09 26.95
C SER A 212 -16.37 8.60 26.72
N VAL A 213 -16.83 9.16 25.60
CA VAL A 213 -16.57 10.58 25.25
C VAL A 213 -17.59 11.53 25.92
N ASN A 214 -17.26 12.04 27.11
CA ASN A 214 -18.05 13.02 27.88
C ASN A 214 -18.02 14.47 27.33
N GLN A 215 -17.56 14.73 26.11
CA GLN A 215 -17.58 16.07 25.52
C GLN A 215 -18.96 16.38 24.91
N PHE A 216 -19.50 17.56 25.21
CA PHE A 216 -20.77 18.01 24.65
C PHE A 216 -20.52 18.76 23.34
N SER A 217 -21.13 18.36 22.23
CA SER A 217 -21.10 19.16 21.00
C SER A 217 -21.96 20.41 21.20
N PRO A 218 -21.41 21.63 21.12
CA PRO A 218 -22.24 22.83 21.19
C PRO A 218 -23.19 22.91 19.98
N SER A 219 -24.29 23.63 20.18
CA SER A 219 -25.16 24.08 19.09
C SER A 219 -24.35 24.93 18.10
N VAL A 220 -24.60 24.78 16.80
CA VAL A 220 -23.95 25.63 15.80
C VAL A 220 -24.76 26.94 15.72
N PRO A 221 -24.19 28.10 16.10
CA PRO A 221 -24.91 29.37 16.07
C PRO A 221 -24.99 29.94 14.64
N MET A 222 -25.77 31.01 14.47
CA MET A 222 -25.68 31.85 13.27
C MET A 222 -24.35 32.64 13.26
N ALA A 223 -23.80 32.89 12.07
CA ALA A 223 -22.47 33.48 11.92
C ALA A 223 -22.38 34.91 12.46
N GLU A 224 -23.45 35.71 12.31
CA GLU A 224 -23.51 37.11 12.78
C GLU A 224 -23.39 37.24 14.31
N ALA A 225 -23.71 36.18 15.06
CA ALA A 225 -23.68 36.19 16.52
C ALA A 225 -22.36 35.69 17.13
N ILE A 226 -21.35 35.40 16.30
CA ILE A 226 -19.99 35.05 16.77
C ILE A 226 -19.11 36.29 16.74
N THR A 227 -18.58 36.68 17.90
CA THR A 227 -17.52 37.69 18.01
C THR A 227 -16.16 37.03 18.27
N THR A 228 -15.12 37.52 17.59
CA THR A 228 -13.75 37.02 17.68
C THR A 228 -12.87 38.10 18.30
N ASN A 229 -12.06 37.76 19.31
CA ASN A 229 -11.02 38.66 19.78
C ASN A 229 -9.86 38.69 18.77
N GLU A 230 -9.57 39.86 18.19
CA GLU A 230 -8.56 40.02 17.14
C GLU A 230 -7.11 39.77 17.61
N SER A 231 -6.83 39.74 18.92
CA SER A 231 -5.50 39.44 19.46
C SER A 231 -5.27 37.92 19.61
N PRO A 232 -4.54 37.25 18.70
CA PRO A 232 -4.22 35.83 18.87
C PRO A 232 -3.19 35.59 19.96
N GLU A 233 -3.24 34.38 20.51
CA GLU A 233 -2.20 33.84 21.36
C GLU A 233 -1.39 32.77 20.63
N LEU A 234 -0.06 32.86 20.64
CA LEU A 234 0.81 31.79 20.12
C LEU A 234 0.83 30.61 21.08
N VAL A 235 0.26 29.49 20.64
CA VAL A 235 0.20 28.22 21.36
C VAL A 235 0.84 27.09 20.56
N PHE A 236 1.20 26.03 21.24
CA PHE A 236 1.77 24.82 20.64
C PHE A 236 0.86 23.62 20.92
N LEU A 237 0.24 23.08 19.87
CA LEU A 237 -0.51 21.83 19.95
C LEU A 237 0.47 20.65 19.98
N HIS A 238 0.31 19.75 20.93
CA HIS A 238 1.04 18.49 20.97
C HIS A 238 0.48 17.51 19.93
N CYS A 239 1.33 17.10 18.99
CA CYS A 239 0.98 16.13 17.95
C CYS A 239 2.01 14.99 17.93
N SER A 240 1.55 13.78 17.62
CA SER A 240 2.40 12.60 17.48
C SER A 240 2.67 12.33 16.00
N VAL A 241 3.95 12.17 15.65
CA VAL A 241 4.39 11.81 14.29
C VAL A 241 4.68 10.31 14.29
N LEU A 242 3.95 9.56 13.47
CA LEU A 242 3.94 8.11 13.46
C LEU A 242 4.35 7.55 12.09
N ILE A 243 5.01 6.40 12.12
CA ILE A 243 5.30 5.55 10.98
C ILE A 243 4.72 4.17 11.30
N GLN A 244 4.01 3.56 10.36
CA GLN A 244 3.43 2.22 10.52
C GLN A 244 4.35 1.16 9.91
N HIS A 245 4.29 -0.07 10.45
CA HIS A 245 5.01 -1.21 9.85
C HIS A 245 4.67 -1.34 8.35
N GLY A 246 5.69 -1.43 7.49
CA GLY A 246 5.53 -1.62 6.04
C GLY A 246 5.11 -0.37 5.27
N ASN A 247 4.83 0.74 5.97
CA ASN A 247 4.37 1.98 5.39
C ASN A 247 5.34 3.12 5.72
N ASN A 248 6.10 3.53 4.71
CA ASN A 248 7.03 4.66 4.78
C ASN A 248 6.34 6.04 4.81
N ASN A 249 5.00 6.08 4.82
CA ASN A 249 4.24 7.33 4.90
C ASN A 249 4.14 7.80 6.35
N ILE A 250 4.35 9.10 6.53
CA ILE A 250 4.29 9.76 7.83
C ILE A 250 2.85 10.15 8.12
N PHE A 251 2.35 9.74 9.28
CA PHE A 251 1.09 10.20 9.84
C PHE A 251 1.39 11.21 10.95
N VAL A 252 0.57 12.26 11.06
CA VAL A 252 0.70 13.27 12.10
C VAL A 252 -0.66 13.45 12.74
N THR A 253 -0.78 13.33 14.06
CA THR A 253 -2.07 13.56 14.73
C THR A 253 -2.50 15.02 14.59
N ASP A 254 -3.80 15.28 14.65
CA ASP A 254 -4.35 16.62 14.46
C ASP A 254 -4.12 17.58 15.64
N GLY A 255 -3.54 17.10 16.75
CA GLY A 255 -3.34 17.86 17.99
C GLY A 255 -4.63 18.18 18.75
N CYS A 256 -5.78 17.74 18.22
CA CYS A 256 -7.11 17.98 18.74
C CYS A 256 -7.78 16.71 19.31
N GLY A 257 -7.21 15.53 18.98
CA GLY A 257 -7.70 14.23 19.46
C GLY A 257 -8.71 13.55 18.53
N PHE A 258 -8.92 14.06 17.31
CA PHE A 258 -9.92 13.53 16.35
C PHE A 258 -9.28 12.78 15.17
N GLY A 259 -8.03 12.34 15.33
CA GLY A 259 -7.30 11.50 14.38
C GLY A 259 -6.08 12.20 13.78
N PHE A 260 -5.96 12.15 12.45
CA PHE A 260 -4.78 12.61 11.72
C PHE A 260 -5.02 13.90 10.92
N SER A 261 -3.97 14.73 10.85
CA SER A 261 -3.89 15.90 9.98
C SER A 261 -2.98 15.61 8.79
N GLU A 262 -3.60 15.32 7.65
CA GLU A 262 -2.87 15.18 6.37
C GLU A 262 -2.12 16.47 6.01
N GLN A 263 -2.67 17.62 6.39
CA GLN A 263 -2.08 18.94 6.21
C GLN A 263 -0.73 19.08 6.93
N PHE A 264 -0.66 18.67 8.20
CA PHE A 264 0.60 18.70 8.95
C PHE A 264 1.62 17.71 8.36
N ALA A 265 1.14 16.53 7.95
CA ALA A 265 1.97 15.52 7.31
C ALA A 265 2.54 16.01 5.95
N ASN A 266 1.74 16.71 5.15
CA ASN A 266 2.15 17.32 3.88
C ASN A 266 3.20 18.42 4.07
N TYR A 267 3.05 19.29 5.08
CA TYR A 267 4.06 20.30 5.39
C TYR A 267 5.40 19.67 5.81
N LEU A 268 5.37 18.64 6.68
CA LEU A 268 6.58 17.92 7.08
C LEU A 268 7.24 17.16 5.92
N ARG A 269 6.47 16.61 4.97
CA ARG A 269 7.01 15.97 3.76
C ARG A 269 7.79 16.94 2.87
N LYS A 270 7.32 18.18 2.70
CA LYS A 270 7.89 19.15 1.75
C LYS A 270 9.26 19.73 2.14
N GLN A 271 9.69 19.62 3.40
CA GLN A 271 10.92 20.27 3.90
C GLN A 271 12.06 19.29 4.25
N GLU A 272 11.98 18.02 3.81
CA GLU A 272 13.06 17.00 3.90
C GLU A 272 13.87 17.00 5.22
N TRP A 273 13.16 16.95 6.35
CA TRP A 273 13.80 17.02 7.66
C TRP A 273 14.65 15.78 7.97
N LYS A 274 15.95 15.97 8.28
CA LYS A 274 16.86 14.89 8.70
C LYS A 274 16.27 13.98 9.79
N TRP A 275 15.62 14.55 10.79
CA TRP A 275 15.03 13.79 11.91
C TRP A 275 13.85 12.91 11.51
N ILE A 276 13.19 13.18 10.39
CA ILE A 276 12.16 12.32 9.81
C ILE A 276 12.82 11.12 9.12
N SER A 277 13.94 11.34 8.41
CA SER A 277 14.77 10.26 7.87
C SER A 277 15.33 9.37 8.99
N ASP A 278 15.68 9.96 10.14
CA ASP A 278 16.12 9.20 11.32
C ASP A 278 14.97 8.44 11.99
N LEU A 279 13.77 9.04 12.10
CA LEU A 279 12.57 8.35 12.59
C LEU A 279 12.18 7.15 11.69
N LYS A 280 12.34 7.30 10.37
CA LYS A 280 12.18 6.22 9.39
C LYS A 280 13.17 5.07 9.62
N LYS A 281 14.41 5.37 10.02
CA LYS A 281 15.40 4.35 10.39
C LYS A 281 15.12 3.70 11.74
N GLU A 282 14.66 4.47 12.73
CA GLU A 282 14.27 3.93 14.05
C GLU A 282 13.21 2.83 13.87
N GLY A 283 12.21 3.04 13.01
CA GLY A 283 11.19 2.03 12.68
C GLY A 283 11.66 0.78 11.92
N ILE A 284 12.95 0.69 11.56
CA ILE A 284 13.59 -0.54 11.06
C ILE A 284 14.27 -1.33 12.20
N VAL A 285 14.69 -0.65 13.26
CA VAL A 285 15.68 -1.17 14.21
C VAL A 285 15.06 -1.94 15.39
N ASP A 286 13.83 -1.62 15.78
CA ASP A 286 13.20 -2.15 17.00
C ASP A 286 12.69 -3.61 16.92
N GLN A 287 13.01 -4.36 15.85
CA GLN A 287 12.81 -5.82 15.76
C GLN A 287 14.10 -6.65 15.75
N TYR A 288 15.29 -6.02 15.71
CA TYR A 288 16.54 -6.76 15.90
C TYR A 288 16.94 -6.70 17.38
N SER A 289 16.63 -7.78 18.11
CA SER A 289 17.32 -8.11 19.37
C SER A 289 18.83 -7.94 19.18
N LYS A 290 19.50 -7.32 20.15
CA LYS A 290 20.89 -6.83 20.01
C LYS A 290 21.95 -7.92 19.76
N ASP A 291 21.57 -9.20 19.82
CA ASP A 291 22.46 -10.36 19.77
C ASP A 291 22.69 -10.93 18.36
N ASP A 292 21.90 -10.54 17.35
CA ASP A 292 21.91 -11.20 16.01
C ASP A 292 22.83 -10.54 14.96
N LYS A 293 23.85 -9.78 15.38
CA LYS A 293 24.76 -9.07 14.46
C LYS A 293 25.81 -9.96 13.77
N ASP A 294 26.06 -11.18 14.25
CA ASP A 294 27.21 -12.01 13.83
C ASP A 294 26.89 -13.15 12.84
N LYS A 295 25.71 -13.19 12.18
CA LYS A 295 25.31 -14.31 11.31
C LYS A 295 24.78 -13.93 9.93
N GLN A 296 25.39 -12.94 9.28
CA GLN A 296 25.20 -12.67 7.84
C GLN A 296 26.35 -13.22 6.98
N ALA A 297 26.26 -14.50 6.62
CA ALA A 297 26.99 -15.07 5.50
C ALA A 297 25.98 -15.45 4.39
N PRO A 298 26.25 -15.17 3.10
CA PRO A 298 25.31 -15.45 2.02
C PRO A 298 25.12 -16.95 1.79
N ILE A 299 23.87 -17.40 1.73
CA ILE A 299 23.47 -18.82 1.66
C ILE A 299 23.75 -19.46 0.28
N SER A 300 24.21 -18.70 -0.72
CA SER A 300 24.17 -19.08 -2.14
C SER A 300 25.14 -20.17 -2.61
N ASN A 301 25.99 -20.74 -1.75
CA ASN A 301 27.10 -21.62 -2.15
C ASN A 301 27.12 -23.02 -1.47
N ARG A 302 26.00 -23.48 -0.90
CA ARG A 302 25.92 -24.80 -0.21
C ARG A 302 25.30 -25.93 -1.06
N TRP A 303 24.44 -25.61 -2.01
CA TRP A 303 23.63 -26.59 -2.74
C TRP A 303 24.18 -26.84 -4.17
N GLN A 304 24.24 -28.11 -4.57
CA GLN A 304 24.50 -28.63 -5.91
C GLN A 304 23.37 -28.29 -6.89
N TYR A 305 22.12 -28.22 -6.43
CA TYR A 305 20.96 -27.87 -7.27
C TYR A 305 20.15 -26.65 -6.75
N PRO A 306 20.74 -25.45 -6.60
CA PRO A 306 20.10 -24.31 -5.93
C PRO A 306 18.72 -23.95 -6.48
N SER A 307 18.54 -24.01 -7.80
CA SER A 307 17.32 -23.61 -8.50
C SER A 307 16.11 -24.51 -8.21
N VAL A 308 16.36 -25.78 -7.88
CA VAL A 308 15.33 -26.76 -7.52
C VAL A 308 15.15 -26.78 -6.00
N THR A 309 16.25 -26.92 -5.25
CA THR A 309 16.26 -27.01 -3.79
C THR A 309 15.63 -25.79 -3.12
N ARG A 310 15.92 -24.57 -3.59
CA ARG A 310 15.28 -23.36 -3.05
C ARG A 310 13.77 -23.36 -3.24
N ARG A 311 13.28 -23.73 -4.43
CA ARG A 311 11.84 -23.79 -4.72
C ARG A 311 11.17 -24.85 -3.87
N PHE A 312 11.81 -26.01 -3.72
CA PHE A 312 11.34 -27.09 -2.89
C PHE A 312 11.18 -26.67 -1.41
N LYS A 313 12.23 -26.10 -0.79
CA LYS A 313 12.18 -25.62 0.59
C LYS A 313 11.13 -24.52 0.81
N LYS A 314 11.05 -23.54 -0.09
CA LYS A 314 10.01 -22.49 -0.02
C LYS A 314 8.60 -23.08 -0.11
N THR A 315 8.38 -24.04 -1.01
CA THR A 315 7.08 -24.72 -1.15
C THR A 315 6.75 -25.53 0.10
N GLN A 316 7.74 -26.16 0.73
CA GLN A 316 7.61 -26.87 2.01
C GLN A 316 7.19 -25.94 3.16
N GLU A 317 7.82 -24.77 3.28
CA GLU A 317 7.48 -23.73 4.26
C GLU A 317 6.06 -23.17 4.02
N ASP A 318 5.75 -22.85 2.76
CA ASP A 318 4.45 -22.30 2.38
C ASP A 318 3.32 -23.33 2.66
N LEU A 319 3.52 -24.60 2.31
CA LEU A 319 2.61 -25.71 2.66
C LEU A 319 2.45 -25.90 4.16
N ALA A 320 3.54 -25.87 4.93
CA ALA A 320 3.46 -25.98 6.39
C ALA A 320 2.60 -24.87 7.01
N THR A 321 2.66 -23.64 6.46
CA THR A 321 1.76 -22.56 6.90
C THR A 321 0.31 -22.77 6.46
N LEU A 322 0.06 -23.27 5.25
CA LEU A 322 -1.31 -23.53 4.75
C LEU A 322 -2.02 -24.68 5.49
N LEU A 323 -1.26 -25.67 5.97
CA LEU A 323 -1.79 -26.81 6.73
C LEU A 323 -2.11 -26.47 8.20
N ASN A 324 -1.45 -25.44 8.75
CA ASN A 324 -1.59 -25.04 10.16
C ASN A 324 -2.52 -23.83 10.37
N ASN A 325 -2.80 -23.05 9.33
CA ASN A 325 -3.59 -21.81 9.44
C ASN A 325 -5.03 -22.00 8.95
N ASN A 326 -6.00 -21.64 9.79
CA ASN A 326 -7.40 -21.46 9.42
C ASN A 326 -7.72 -19.96 9.38
N PRO A 327 -7.89 -19.32 8.21
CA PRO A 327 -8.16 -17.88 8.14
C PRO A 327 -9.48 -17.54 8.85
N GLN A 328 -9.48 -16.45 9.63
CA GLN A 328 -10.67 -15.96 10.36
C GLN A 328 -11.16 -14.61 9.81
N THR A 329 -10.36 -13.94 8.98
CA THR A 329 -10.65 -12.63 8.40
C THR A 329 -10.47 -12.63 6.88
N GLU A 330 -11.20 -11.75 6.19
CA GLU A 330 -11.13 -11.59 4.72
C GLU A 330 -9.69 -11.27 4.22
N LEU A 331 -8.87 -10.61 5.04
CA LEU A 331 -7.49 -10.29 4.69
C LEU A 331 -6.57 -11.53 4.79
N GLU A 332 -6.77 -12.37 5.80
CA GLU A 332 -6.09 -13.66 5.93
C GLU A 332 -6.54 -14.64 4.85
N GLU A 333 -7.83 -14.63 4.48
CA GLU A 333 -8.38 -15.47 3.40
C GLU A 333 -7.74 -15.12 2.05
N ARG A 334 -7.62 -13.83 1.70
CA ARG A 334 -6.91 -13.38 0.50
C ARG A 334 -5.42 -13.76 0.53
N ALA A 335 -4.77 -13.70 1.70
CA ALA A 335 -3.39 -14.14 1.86
C ALA A 335 -3.25 -15.66 1.72
N TYR A 336 -4.21 -16.43 2.24
CA TYR A 336 -4.29 -17.88 2.14
C TYR A 336 -4.44 -18.33 0.66
N VAL A 337 -5.38 -17.74 -0.07
CA VAL A 337 -5.58 -18.00 -1.51
C VAL A 337 -4.34 -17.65 -2.33
N SER A 338 -3.75 -16.46 -2.13
CA SER A 338 -2.51 -16.08 -2.83
C SER A 338 -1.34 -17.01 -2.52
N LYS A 339 -1.28 -17.56 -1.30
CA LYS A 339 -0.22 -18.48 -0.89
C LYS A 339 -0.44 -19.90 -1.44
N LYS A 340 -1.69 -20.35 -1.50
CA LYS A 340 -2.13 -21.58 -2.19
C LYS A 340 -1.76 -21.57 -3.68
N GLN A 341 -2.07 -20.48 -4.37
CA GLN A 341 -1.67 -20.23 -5.76
C GLN A 341 -0.14 -20.28 -5.96
N SER A 342 0.62 -19.61 -5.08
CA SER A 342 2.10 -19.66 -5.08
C SER A 342 2.64 -21.09 -4.91
N VAL A 343 2.01 -21.94 -4.10
CA VAL A 343 2.39 -23.36 -3.98
C VAL A 343 2.16 -24.11 -5.30
N GLY A 344 0.98 -23.97 -5.92
CA GLY A 344 0.66 -24.59 -7.21
C GLY A 344 1.65 -24.20 -8.32
N GLU A 345 1.98 -22.91 -8.44
CA GLU A 345 2.97 -22.44 -9.42
C GLU A 345 4.39 -23.00 -9.16
N ASN A 346 4.80 -23.10 -7.90
CA ASN A 346 6.13 -23.61 -7.56
C ASN A 346 6.24 -25.13 -7.75
N LEU A 347 5.19 -25.91 -7.50
CA LEU A 347 5.15 -27.35 -7.77
C LEU A 347 5.45 -27.67 -9.24
N PHE A 348 4.73 -27.04 -10.19
CA PHE A 348 5.02 -27.28 -11.61
C PHE A 348 6.39 -26.73 -12.03
N SER A 349 6.81 -25.59 -11.44
CA SER A 349 8.13 -25.01 -11.69
C SER A 349 9.27 -25.94 -11.26
N ILE A 350 9.15 -26.63 -10.12
CA ILE A 350 10.15 -27.61 -9.65
C ILE A 350 10.38 -28.69 -10.71
N LEU A 351 9.30 -29.24 -11.28
CA LEU A 351 9.38 -30.25 -12.34
C LEU A 351 9.99 -29.70 -13.64
N GLU A 352 9.60 -28.50 -14.06
CA GLU A 352 10.18 -27.82 -15.24
C GLU A 352 11.70 -27.58 -15.10
N PHE A 353 12.16 -27.18 -13.91
CA PHE A 353 13.57 -26.92 -13.64
C PHE A 353 14.40 -28.21 -13.56
N SER A 354 13.90 -29.26 -12.94
CA SER A 354 14.59 -30.56 -12.91
C SER A 354 14.74 -31.15 -14.32
N LEU A 355 13.73 -31.02 -15.18
CA LEU A 355 13.85 -31.38 -16.60
C LEU A 355 14.85 -30.50 -17.37
N ALA A 356 15.03 -29.23 -16.99
CA ALA A 356 16.03 -28.35 -17.60
C ALA A 356 17.47 -28.79 -17.28
N LEU A 357 17.73 -29.20 -16.04
CA LEU A 357 19.02 -29.79 -15.63
C LEU A 357 19.28 -31.09 -16.40
N MET A 358 18.29 -31.99 -16.44
CA MET A 358 18.35 -33.26 -17.19
C MET A 358 18.69 -33.06 -18.68
N VAL A 359 18.04 -32.12 -19.37
CA VAL A 359 18.29 -31.86 -20.80
C VAL A 359 19.68 -31.27 -21.05
N ASN A 360 20.26 -30.58 -20.07
CA ASN A 360 21.62 -30.07 -20.14
C ASN A 360 22.67 -31.17 -19.92
N GLU A 361 22.42 -32.12 -19.01
CA GLU A 361 23.29 -33.28 -18.76
C GLU A 361 23.22 -34.33 -19.89
N TYR A 362 22.07 -34.49 -20.54
CA TYR A 362 21.83 -35.51 -21.57
C TYR A 362 21.36 -34.91 -22.92
N PRO A 363 22.21 -34.13 -23.62
CA PRO A 363 21.82 -33.39 -24.82
C PRO A 363 21.63 -34.30 -26.05
N VAL A 364 20.56 -34.06 -26.82
CA VAL A 364 20.29 -34.68 -28.13
C VAL A 364 20.25 -33.64 -29.25
N PRO A 365 21.40 -33.25 -29.85
CA PRO A 365 21.44 -32.17 -30.85
C PRO A 365 20.75 -32.53 -32.17
N GLU A 366 20.80 -33.79 -32.59
CA GLU A 366 20.28 -34.25 -33.90
C GLU A 366 18.76 -34.08 -34.03
N PHE A 367 18.02 -34.39 -32.96
CA PHE A 367 16.56 -34.29 -32.92
C PHE A 367 16.04 -32.84 -32.91
N LYS A 368 16.91 -31.85 -32.66
CA LYS A 368 16.54 -30.42 -32.74
C LYS A 368 16.15 -30.02 -34.16
N ALA A 369 16.85 -30.56 -35.17
CA ALA A 369 16.52 -30.33 -36.58
C ALA A 369 15.19 -30.97 -36.96
N ILE A 370 14.92 -32.18 -36.45
CA ILE A 370 13.69 -32.95 -36.68
C ILE A 370 12.48 -32.20 -36.12
N PHE A 371 12.46 -31.88 -34.83
CA PHE A 371 11.35 -31.14 -34.20
C PHE A 371 11.18 -29.70 -34.73
N SER A 372 12.21 -29.13 -35.35
CA SER A 372 12.15 -27.81 -36.00
C SER A 372 11.70 -27.87 -37.46
N SER A 373 11.75 -29.03 -38.12
CA SER A 373 11.26 -29.19 -39.49
C SER A 373 9.75 -29.50 -39.52
N GLN A 374 9.30 -30.33 -38.58
CA GLN A 374 7.94 -30.87 -38.44
C GLN A 374 6.92 -29.91 -37.79
N ASP A 375 5.63 -30.26 -37.91
CA ASP A 375 4.53 -29.61 -37.19
C ASP A 375 4.26 -30.23 -35.81
N TYR A 376 3.33 -29.63 -35.05
CA TYR A 376 3.06 -30.05 -33.66
C TYR A 376 2.34 -31.41 -33.52
N GLN A 377 1.61 -31.86 -34.56
CA GLN A 377 0.93 -33.16 -34.56
C GLN A 377 1.90 -34.27 -34.94
N GLN A 378 2.79 -34.01 -35.90
CA GLN A 378 3.90 -34.90 -36.27
C GLN A 378 4.85 -35.10 -35.07
N ASN A 379 5.21 -34.02 -34.38
CA ASN A 379 6.01 -34.06 -33.16
C ASN A 379 5.32 -34.87 -32.05
N GLU A 380 4.00 -34.70 -31.86
CA GLU A 380 3.21 -35.48 -30.89
C GLU A 380 3.25 -36.98 -31.20
N GLN A 381 3.07 -37.38 -32.46
CA GLN A 381 3.09 -38.79 -32.87
C GLN A 381 4.46 -39.46 -32.64
N LEU A 382 5.55 -38.75 -32.97
CA LEU A 382 6.91 -39.22 -32.75
C LEU A 382 7.22 -39.37 -31.25
N LEU A 383 6.89 -38.36 -30.46
CA LEU A 383 7.09 -38.37 -29.01
C LEU A 383 6.22 -39.41 -28.31
N TYR A 384 5.01 -39.68 -28.80
CA TYR A 384 4.15 -40.75 -28.28
C TYR A 384 4.80 -42.12 -28.42
N GLN A 385 5.44 -42.41 -29.56
CA GLN A 385 6.18 -43.66 -29.77
C GLN A 385 7.39 -43.77 -28.83
N TYR A 386 8.16 -42.70 -28.65
CA TYR A 386 9.31 -42.71 -27.73
C TYR A 386 8.88 -42.80 -26.25
N ALA A 387 7.85 -42.08 -25.82
CA ALA A 387 7.30 -42.17 -24.47
C ALA A 387 6.84 -43.62 -24.15
N LYS A 388 6.15 -44.27 -25.10
CA LYS A 388 5.75 -45.67 -24.97
C LYS A 388 6.95 -46.63 -24.95
N LYS A 389 8.02 -46.34 -25.70
CA LYS A 389 9.27 -47.14 -25.72
C LYS A 389 10.02 -47.09 -24.38
N ILE A 390 10.01 -45.95 -23.69
CA ILE A 390 10.59 -45.76 -22.35
C ILE A 390 9.76 -46.49 -21.28
N GLY A 391 8.43 -46.54 -21.47
CA GLY A 391 7.49 -47.22 -20.56
C GLY A 391 6.47 -46.31 -19.88
N PHE A 392 6.31 -45.05 -20.33
CA PHE A 392 5.28 -44.17 -19.77
C PHE A 392 3.86 -44.60 -20.15
N SER A 393 2.95 -44.44 -19.20
CA SER A 393 1.51 -44.60 -19.38
C SER A 393 0.93 -43.38 -20.09
N LEU A 394 0.21 -43.62 -21.18
CA LEU A 394 -0.27 -42.57 -22.09
C LEU A 394 -1.80 -42.61 -22.16
N SER A 395 -2.42 -41.51 -21.76
CA SER A 395 -3.87 -41.29 -21.78
C SER A 395 -4.24 -40.29 -22.88
N TYR A 396 -5.50 -40.27 -23.30
CA TYR A 396 -5.98 -39.27 -24.29
C TYR A 396 -5.78 -37.83 -23.80
N GLU A 397 -5.84 -37.63 -22.48
CA GLU A 397 -5.65 -36.34 -21.82
C GLU A 397 -4.17 -35.94 -21.78
N ASN A 398 -3.28 -36.83 -21.29
CA ASN A 398 -1.87 -36.52 -21.09
C ASN A 398 -1.07 -36.42 -22.41
N LYS A 399 -1.58 -37.02 -23.50
CA LYS A 399 -1.02 -36.90 -24.86
C LYS A 399 -0.76 -35.44 -25.28
N LYS A 400 -1.60 -34.51 -24.84
CA LYS A 400 -1.46 -33.06 -25.12
C LYS A 400 -0.13 -32.48 -24.63
N LEU A 401 0.50 -33.06 -23.61
CA LEU A 401 1.81 -32.64 -23.12
C LEU A 401 2.92 -32.84 -24.18
N LEU A 402 2.73 -33.78 -25.12
CA LEU A 402 3.69 -34.09 -26.19
C LEU A 402 3.56 -33.16 -27.42
N GLN A 403 2.60 -32.22 -27.43
CA GLN A 403 2.41 -31.27 -28.54
C GLN A 403 3.44 -30.14 -28.53
N VAL A 404 4.55 -30.33 -29.23
CA VAL A 404 5.63 -29.32 -29.34
C VAL A 404 5.55 -28.56 -30.66
N LYS A 405 5.37 -27.23 -30.60
CA LYS A 405 5.31 -26.37 -31.80
C LYS A 405 6.70 -26.16 -32.41
N LYS A 406 6.73 -26.00 -33.74
CA LYS A 406 7.91 -25.61 -34.53
C LYS A 406 8.62 -24.40 -33.90
N GLY A 407 9.92 -24.54 -33.64
CA GLY A 407 10.75 -23.52 -32.98
C GLY A 407 10.69 -23.49 -31.44
N ALA A 408 9.83 -24.27 -30.78
CA ALA A 408 9.79 -24.32 -29.31
C ALA A 408 11.03 -25.03 -28.71
N ILE A 409 11.61 -26.00 -29.41
CA ILE A 409 12.88 -26.65 -29.04
C ILE A 409 14.04 -25.65 -29.09
N GLN A 410 14.11 -24.82 -30.14
CA GLN A 410 15.11 -23.74 -30.23
C GLN A 410 15.02 -22.78 -29.04
N GLN A 411 13.86 -22.62 -28.39
CA GLN A 411 13.71 -21.76 -27.21
C GLN A 411 14.54 -22.26 -26.02
N VAL A 412 14.65 -23.58 -25.84
CA VAL A 412 15.42 -24.22 -24.75
C VAL A 412 16.90 -23.84 -24.79
N GLU A 413 17.51 -23.78 -25.97
CA GLU A 413 18.96 -23.56 -26.12
C GLU A 413 19.47 -22.18 -25.65
N LEU A 414 18.60 -21.16 -25.61
CA LEU A 414 18.92 -19.87 -24.96
C LEU A 414 18.14 -19.74 -23.64
N GLY A 415 18.15 -20.80 -22.84
CA GLY A 415 17.73 -20.82 -21.43
C GLY A 415 16.22 -20.82 -21.16
N SER A 416 15.34 -21.06 -22.14
CA SER A 416 13.89 -21.09 -21.88
C SER A 416 13.46 -22.37 -21.19
N VAL A 417 13.28 -22.30 -19.87
CA VAL A 417 12.64 -23.36 -19.09
C VAL A 417 11.14 -23.42 -19.43
N LYS A 418 10.73 -24.45 -20.19
CA LYS A 418 9.33 -24.74 -20.55
C LYS A 418 9.11 -26.25 -20.61
N PHE A 419 8.05 -26.73 -19.97
CA PHE A 419 7.79 -28.15 -19.80
C PHE A 419 7.80 -28.96 -21.09
N GLN A 420 6.92 -28.67 -22.06
CA GLN A 420 6.72 -29.54 -23.22
C GLN A 420 7.99 -29.68 -24.10
N PRO A 421 8.74 -28.59 -24.42
CA PRO A 421 10.02 -28.70 -25.11
C PRO A 421 11.09 -29.49 -24.33
N LEU A 422 11.17 -29.31 -23.01
CA LEU A 422 12.12 -30.02 -22.16
C LEU A 422 11.78 -31.52 -22.05
N LEU A 423 10.51 -31.84 -21.80
CA LEU A 423 9.99 -33.19 -21.77
C LEU A 423 10.25 -33.91 -23.10
N ALA A 424 10.05 -33.23 -24.23
CA ALA A 424 10.33 -33.81 -25.55
C ALA A 424 11.81 -34.19 -25.72
N LEU A 425 12.73 -33.30 -25.36
CA LEU A 425 14.16 -33.59 -25.43
C LEU A 425 14.57 -34.71 -24.46
N ALA A 426 14.03 -34.71 -23.23
CA ALA A 426 14.32 -35.72 -22.21
C ALA A 426 13.74 -37.11 -22.54
N ILE A 427 12.58 -37.17 -23.19
CA ILE A 427 12.01 -38.42 -23.72
C ILE A 427 12.91 -38.92 -24.85
N THR A 428 13.27 -38.06 -25.80
CA THR A 428 14.10 -38.48 -26.93
C THR A 428 15.50 -38.93 -26.48
N SER A 429 16.17 -38.21 -25.58
CA SER A 429 17.48 -38.63 -25.02
C SER A 429 17.42 -40.01 -24.36
N ALA A 430 16.40 -40.27 -23.54
CA ALA A 430 16.19 -41.55 -22.88
C ALA A 430 15.83 -42.70 -23.84
N ALA A 431 15.05 -42.42 -24.89
CA ALA A 431 14.58 -43.41 -25.85
C ALA A 431 15.60 -43.79 -26.93
N THR A 432 16.62 -42.95 -27.19
CA THR A 432 17.56 -43.15 -28.31
C THR A 432 19.01 -43.28 -27.88
N THR A 433 19.53 -42.32 -27.11
CA THR A 433 20.97 -42.07 -27.01
C THR A 433 21.55 -42.53 -25.67
N PHE A 434 20.75 -42.47 -24.59
CA PHE A 434 21.22 -42.73 -23.23
C PHE A 434 20.37 -43.82 -22.56
N PRO A 435 20.74 -45.10 -22.64
CA PRO A 435 20.00 -46.19 -21.99
C PRO A 435 19.91 -46.04 -20.46
N SER A 436 20.94 -45.48 -19.83
CA SER A 436 21.03 -45.21 -18.39
C SER A 436 20.31 -43.93 -17.93
N HIS A 437 19.64 -43.21 -18.83
CA HIS A 437 19.01 -41.93 -18.52
C HIS A 437 17.98 -42.04 -17.38
N PRO A 438 17.99 -41.14 -16.38
CA PRO A 438 17.05 -41.12 -15.26
C PRO A 438 15.56 -41.26 -15.63
N LEU A 439 15.10 -40.71 -16.76
CA LEU A 439 13.72 -40.93 -17.25
C LEU A 439 13.36 -42.42 -17.46
N ASN A 440 14.31 -43.30 -17.82
CA ASN A 440 14.03 -44.74 -17.95
C ASN A 440 13.75 -45.37 -16.58
N LYS A 441 14.47 -44.95 -15.52
CA LYS A 441 14.18 -45.36 -14.13
C LYS A 441 12.88 -44.74 -13.61
N LEU A 442 12.59 -43.50 -14.01
CA LEU A 442 11.35 -42.82 -13.67
C LEU A 442 10.14 -43.50 -14.31
N ALA A 443 10.21 -43.94 -15.56
CA ALA A 443 9.12 -44.66 -16.19
C ALA A 443 8.84 -46.04 -15.55
N GLN A 444 9.87 -46.71 -15.03
CA GLN A 444 9.72 -47.97 -14.30
C GLN A 444 9.08 -47.80 -12.92
N SER A 445 9.40 -46.72 -12.20
CA SER A 445 8.92 -46.45 -10.84
C SER A 445 7.61 -45.65 -10.80
N HIS A 446 7.44 -44.73 -11.74
CA HIS A 446 6.34 -43.77 -11.84
C HIS A 446 5.81 -43.68 -13.29
N PRO A 447 5.27 -44.77 -13.87
CA PRO A 447 4.80 -44.79 -15.26
C PRO A 447 3.71 -43.75 -15.56
N HIS A 448 2.95 -43.32 -14.54
CA HIS A 448 1.86 -42.33 -14.63
C HIS A 448 2.30 -40.87 -14.43
N ILE A 449 3.60 -40.55 -14.40
CA ILE A 449 4.10 -39.18 -14.16
C ILE A 449 3.53 -38.11 -15.11
N LEU A 450 3.13 -38.49 -16.32
CA LEU A 450 2.49 -37.57 -17.27
C LEU A 450 1.08 -37.15 -16.84
N ASP A 451 0.38 -37.96 -16.05
CA ASP A 451 -0.92 -37.60 -15.47
C ASP A 451 -0.73 -36.59 -14.31
N LEU A 452 0.25 -36.83 -13.41
CA LEU A 452 0.64 -35.84 -12.37
C LEU A 452 1.08 -34.51 -12.99
N ALA A 453 1.93 -34.54 -14.01
CA ALA A 453 2.36 -33.33 -14.72
C ALA A 453 1.19 -32.59 -15.39
N LEU A 454 0.15 -33.31 -15.84
CA LEU A 454 -1.06 -32.68 -16.38
C LEU A 454 -1.88 -31.99 -15.29
N SER A 455 -2.05 -32.60 -14.11
CA SER A 455 -2.74 -31.99 -12.96
C SER A 455 -2.00 -30.74 -12.48
N LEU A 456 -0.69 -30.82 -12.27
CA LEU A 456 0.15 -29.67 -11.90
C LEU A 456 0.08 -28.54 -12.96
N LYS A 457 -0.03 -28.88 -14.25
CA LYS A 457 -0.20 -27.90 -15.32
C LYS A 457 -1.58 -27.23 -15.31
N ARG A 458 -2.64 -27.98 -14.97
CA ARG A 458 -4.03 -27.48 -14.86
C ARG A 458 -4.17 -26.45 -13.74
N MET A 459 -3.51 -26.65 -12.60
CA MET A 459 -3.40 -25.64 -11.54
C MET A 459 -2.65 -24.39 -11.99
N ARG A 460 -1.45 -24.56 -12.58
CA ARG A 460 -0.57 -23.42 -12.89
C ARG A 460 -1.16 -22.48 -13.95
N ASP A 461 -1.67 -23.02 -15.06
CA ASP A 461 -1.97 -22.20 -16.23
C ASP A 461 -3.01 -21.07 -15.98
N PRO A 462 -4.12 -21.27 -15.22
CA PRO A 462 -5.03 -20.18 -14.82
C PRO A 462 -4.35 -19.10 -13.97
N VAL A 463 -3.60 -19.51 -12.94
CA VAL A 463 -2.89 -18.60 -12.02
C VAL A 463 -1.87 -17.75 -12.78
N SER A 464 -1.08 -18.37 -13.65
CA SER A 464 -0.11 -17.69 -14.52
C SER A 464 -0.74 -16.79 -15.60
N HIS A 465 -2.04 -16.92 -15.86
CA HIS A 465 -2.82 -16.02 -16.71
C HIS A 465 -3.58 -14.93 -15.93
N GLY A 466 -3.58 -14.98 -14.59
CA GLY A 466 -4.22 -14.01 -13.72
C GLY A 466 -5.72 -14.25 -13.50
N ASP A 467 -6.23 -15.44 -13.86
CA ASP A 467 -7.61 -15.83 -13.58
C ASP A 467 -7.74 -16.21 -12.09
N ILE A 468 -8.69 -15.58 -11.40
CA ILE A 468 -8.97 -15.76 -9.97
C ILE A 468 -10.06 -16.84 -9.77
N ALA A 469 -10.25 -17.73 -10.74
CA ALA A 469 -11.21 -18.83 -10.63
C ALA A 469 -10.72 -19.82 -9.55
N ASN A 470 -11.63 -20.29 -8.69
CA ASN A 470 -11.32 -21.14 -7.54
C ASN A 470 -10.38 -22.31 -7.88
N ASP A 471 -9.14 -22.27 -7.39
CA ASP A 471 -8.37 -23.48 -7.15
C ASP A 471 -9.16 -24.31 -6.13
N ASN A 472 -9.70 -25.45 -6.55
CA ASN A 472 -10.52 -26.30 -5.68
C ASN A 472 -9.67 -27.28 -4.83
N GLU A 473 -8.38 -27.48 -5.12
CA GLU A 473 -7.55 -28.45 -4.38
C GLU A 473 -7.24 -27.99 -2.95
N ASP A 474 -7.59 -28.76 -1.93
CA ASP A 474 -7.28 -28.40 -0.54
C ASP A 474 -5.77 -28.45 -0.25
N ALA A 475 -5.32 -27.74 0.80
CA ALA A 475 -3.90 -27.76 1.22
C ALA A 475 -3.35 -29.17 1.50
N LYS A 476 -4.24 -30.13 1.82
CA LYS A 476 -3.91 -31.56 1.97
C LYS A 476 -3.56 -32.23 0.63
N GLU A 477 -4.26 -31.89 -0.44
CA GLU A 477 -4.04 -32.41 -1.79
C GLU A 477 -2.76 -31.82 -2.39
N LEU A 478 -2.53 -30.52 -2.21
CA LEU A 478 -1.24 -29.89 -2.56
C LEU A 478 -0.05 -30.51 -1.82
N ASN A 479 -0.22 -30.91 -0.56
CA ASN A 479 0.81 -31.64 0.20
C ASN A 479 1.00 -33.08 -0.29
N GLN A 480 -0.03 -33.72 -0.87
CA GLN A 480 0.12 -35.02 -1.53
C GLN A 480 0.92 -34.88 -2.83
N TYR A 481 0.57 -33.92 -3.69
CA TYR A 481 1.35 -33.63 -4.90
C TYR A 481 2.80 -33.22 -4.59
N PHE A 482 3.05 -32.49 -3.51
CA PHE A 482 4.40 -32.15 -3.06
C PHE A 482 5.25 -33.37 -2.68
N LYS A 483 4.64 -34.37 -2.01
CA LYS A 483 5.32 -35.63 -1.65
C LYS A 483 5.60 -36.48 -2.90
N GLU A 484 4.59 -36.68 -3.74
CA GLU A 484 4.75 -37.43 -4.99
C GLU A 484 5.81 -36.79 -5.90
N LEU A 485 5.82 -35.46 -6.00
CA LEU A 485 6.83 -34.72 -6.74
C LEU A 485 8.23 -34.85 -6.11
N LYS A 486 8.36 -34.91 -4.77
CA LYS A 486 9.67 -35.14 -4.11
C LYS A 486 10.30 -36.44 -4.61
N ASP A 487 9.53 -37.52 -4.61
CA ASP A 487 10.02 -38.85 -4.98
C ASP A 487 10.41 -38.89 -6.46
N VAL A 488 9.61 -38.26 -7.33
CA VAL A 488 9.94 -38.03 -8.75
C VAL A 488 11.24 -37.26 -8.93
N ILE A 489 11.46 -36.17 -8.18
CA ILE A 489 12.67 -35.35 -8.30
C ILE A 489 13.91 -36.11 -7.82
N ILE A 490 13.81 -36.93 -6.76
CA ILE A 490 14.91 -37.80 -6.30
C ILE A 490 15.26 -38.84 -7.37
N VAL A 491 14.29 -39.43 -8.06
CA VAL A 491 14.57 -40.39 -9.15
C VAL A 491 15.22 -39.70 -10.36
N LEU A 492 14.89 -38.44 -10.63
CA LEU A 492 15.49 -37.64 -11.71
C LEU A 492 16.91 -37.15 -11.38
N LEU A 493 17.12 -36.64 -10.17
CA LEU A 493 18.35 -36.02 -9.70
C LEU A 493 18.78 -36.63 -8.36
N PRO A 494 19.35 -37.86 -8.32
CA PRO A 494 19.59 -38.60 -7.07
C PRO A 494 20.38 -37.81 -6.02
N ASP A 495 21.39 -37.06 -6.46
CA ASP A 495 22.27 -36.25 -5.60
C ASP A 495 21.55 -35.10 -4.86
N ILE A 496 20.30 -34.76 -5.24
CA ILE A 496 19.50 -33.73 -4.55
C ILE A 496 18.88 -34.23 -3.23
N GLU A 497 18.77 -35.55 -3.05
CA GLU A 497 18.14 -36.15 -1.87
C GLU A 497 18.63 -35.59 -0.51
N PRO A 498 19.95 -35.50 -0.23
CA PRO A 498 20.43 -34.88 1.01
C PRO A 498 19.94 -33.44 1.17
N GLU A 499 19.91 -32.64 0.10
CA GLU A 499 19.45 -31.25 0.16
C GLU A 499 17.96 -31.14 0.48
N LEU A 500 17.13 -31.99 -0.13
CA LEU A 500 15.69 -32.01 0.14
C LEU A 500 15.41 -32.49 1.57
N ASN A 501 16.24 -33.39 2.11
CA ASN A 501 16.13 -33.93 3.47
C ASN A 501 16.82 -33.08 4.55
N GLU A 502 17.66 -32.08 4.21
CA GLU A 502 18.22 -31.15 5.20
C GLU A 502 17.10 -30.45 5.98
N ASN A 503 16.94 -30.79 7.25
CA ASN A 503 16.14 -30.00 8.19
C ASN A 503 16.83 -28.65 8.39
N VAL A 504 16.37 -27.63 7.68
CA VAL A 504 16.71 -26.24 7.97
C VAL A 504 16.27 -26.00 9.41
N GLN A 505 17.23 -25.92 10.34
CA GLN A 505 16.97 -25.41 11.69
C GLN A 505 16.21 -24.11 11.52
N GLN A 506 15.04 -23.99 12.15
CA GLN A 506 14.24 -22.77 12.13
C GLN A 506 15.08 -21.63 12.70
N ARG A 507 15.79 -20.92 11.82
CA ARG A 507 16.28 -19.59 12.12
C ARG A 507 15.04 -18.74 12.22
N ASN A 508 14.63 -18.48 13.46
CA ASN A 508 13.75 -17.38 13.82
C ASN A 508 14.46 -16.03 13.56
N THR A 509 15.00 -15.83 12.35
CA THR A 509 14.93 -14.51 11.74
C THR A 509 13.44 -14.23 11.62
N HIS A 510 12.92 -13.38 12.51
CA HIS A 510 11.54 -12.93 12.42
C HIS A 510 11.43 -12.11 11.14
N PHE A 511 11.10 -12.80 10.04
CA PHE A 511 10.93 -12.21 8.73
C PHE A 511 9.62 -11.42 8.75
N ASP A 512 9.67 -10.20 9.27
CA ASP A 512 8.58 -9.25 9.10
C ASP A 512 8.65 -8.69 7.66
N PRO A 513 7.72 -9.08 6.76
CA PRO A 513 7.74 -8.60 5.39
C PRO A 513 7.53 -7.08 5.32
N ASN A 514 6.96 -6.49 6.39
CA ASN A 514 6.74 -5.07 6.52
C ASN A 514 8.05 -4.32 6.83
N SER A 515 8.95 -4.90 7.62
CA SER A 515 10.26 -4.32 7.91
C SER A 515 11.18 -4.30 6.69
N GLU A 516 11.20 -5.35 5.86
CA GLU A 516 11.91 -5.31 4.55
C GLU A 516 11.30 -4.27 3.60
N ARG A 517 9.97 -4.26 3.48
CA ARG A 517 9.24 -3.29 2.64
C ARG A 517 9.50 -1.85 3.07
N LEU A 518 9.67 -1.60 4.38
CA LEU A 518 10.04 -0.29 4.91
C LEU A 518 11.48 0.09 4.56
N LYS A 519 12.47 -0.82 4.76
CA LYS A 519 13.88 -0.62 4.33
C LYS A 519 13.97 -0.20 2.86
N ILE A 520 13.32 -0.96 1.98
CA ILE A 520 13.32 -0.71 0.53
C ILE A 520 12.68 0.63 0.19
N ARG A 521 11.54 0.97 0.81
CA ARG A 521 10.89 2.27 0.59
C ARG A 521 11.74 3.45 1.06
N ILE A 522 12.59 3.27 2.06
CA ILE A 522 13.51 4.31 2.56
C ILE A 522 14.71 4.51 1.62
N GLU A 523 15.24 3.44 1.02
CA GLU A 523 16.27 3.61 -0.02
C GLU A 523 15.69 4.18 -1.32
N LEU A 524 14.44 3.83 -1.68
CA LEU A 524 13.74 4.47 -2.81
C LEU A 524 13.45 5.96 -2.55
N ASP A 525 13.01 6.35 -1.34
CA ASP A 525 12.92 7.78 -0.92
C ASP A 525 14.27 8.50 -1.12
N ARG A 526 15.39 7.83 -0.83
CA ARG A 526 16.74 8.40 -0.97
C ARG A 526 17.19 8.51 -2.43
N ILE A 527 16.84 7.54 -3.27
CA ILE A 527 17.21 7.52 -4.71
C ILE A 527 16.41 8.58 -5.49
N PHE A 528 15.12 8.71 -5.21
CA PHE A 528 14.21 9.56 -5.99
C PHE A 528 13.91 10.93 -5.33
N GLY A 529 14.24 11.12 -4.06
CA GLY A 529 13.78 12.24 -3.25
C GLY A 529 12.41 11.97 -2.62
N MET A 530 12.16 12.50 -1.42
CA MET A 530 10.97 12.14 -0.64
C MET A 530 9.67 12.61 -1.32
N VAL A 531 9.71 13.75 -1.99
CA VAL A 531 8.54 14.30 -2.69
C VAL A 531 8.22 13.47 -3.94
N VAL A 532 9.20 13.25 -4.82
CA VAL A 532 9.01 12.57 -6.11
C VAL A 532 8.52 11.13 -5.89
N PHE A 533 9.15 10.35 -5.00
CA PHE A 533 8.69 8.98 -4.71
C PHE A 533 7.31 8.94 -4.05
N GLN A 534 6.90 9.99 -3.35
CA GLN A 534 5.58 10.05 -2.72
C GLN A 534 4.45 10.43 -3.69
N GLU A 535 4.71 11.25 -4.71
CA GLU A 535 3.73 11.56 -5.75
C GLU A 535 3.64 10.48 -6.87
N MET A 536 4.63 9.57 -6.98
CA MET A 536 4.58 8.47 -7.94
C MET A 536 3.29 7.61 -7.83
N PRO A 537 2.76 7.07 -8.94
CA PRO A 537 1.62 6.14 -8.92
C PRO A 537 1.87 4.91 -8.05
N ARG A 538 0.82 4.40 -7.38
CA ARG A 538 0.91 3.23 -6.49
C ARG A 538 1.51 2.03 -7.22
N GLU A 539 1.10 1.79 -8.46
CA GLU A 539 1.58 0.70 -9.30
C GLU A 539 3.09 0.82 -9.55
N LEU A 540 3.59 2.03 -9.82
CA LEU A 540 5.00 2.28 -10.06
C LEU A 540 5.84 2.04 -8.80
N LYS A 541 5.36 2.50 -7.63
CA LYS A 541 6.04 2.24 -6.34
C LYS A 541 6.12 0.74 -6.03
N GLU A 542 5.05 0.00 -6.26
CA GLU A 542 5.03 -1.45 -6.01
C GLU A 542 5.93 -2.21 -6.98
N LEU A 543 6.02 -1.78 -8.25
CA LEU A 543 6.99 -2.32 -9.20
C LEU A 543 8.45 -1.99 -8.80
N LEU A 544 8.74 -0.80 -8.27
CA LEU A 544 10.06 -0.41 -7.77
C LEU A 544 10.46 -1.26 -6.55
N ILE A 545 9.54 -1.41 -5.57
CA ILE A 545 9.75 -2.26 -4.39
C ILE A 545 10.02 -3.71 -4.80
N ARG A 546 9.22 -4.25 -5.73
CA ARG A 546 9.44 -5.61 -6.27
C ARG A 546 10.80 -5.73 -6.95
N THR A 547 11.25 -4.70 -7.66
CA THR A 547 12.57 -4.69 -8.32
C THR A 547 13.69 -4.78 -7.30
N GLU A 548 13.68 -3.96 -6.24
CA GLU A 548 14.70 -4.04 -5.19
C GLU A 548 14.73 -5.42 -4.51
N ARG A 549 13.57 -5.99 -4.14
CA ARG A 549 13.51 -7.34 -3.55
C ARG A 549 14.11 -8.41 -4.46
N MET A 550 13.97 -8.27 -5.78
CA MET A 550 14.56 -9.20 -6.74
C MET A 550 16.08 -9.04 -6.86
N PHE A 551 16.63 -7.87 -6.54
CA PHE A 551 18.09 -7.64 -6.46
C PHE A 551 18.71 -8.10 -5.12
N ASP A 552 17.91 -8.20 -4.06
CA ASP A 552 18.31 -8.85 -2.79
C ASP A 552 18.42 -10.38 -2.94
N GLU A 553 17.73 -10.98 -3.92
CA GLU A 553 17.88 -12.38 -4.27
C GLU A 553 19.15 -12.66 -5.11
N PRO A 554 19.80 -13.83 -4.95
CA PRO A 554 20.84 -14.32 -5.85
C PRO A 554 20.47 -14.20 -7.33
N LEU A 555 21.29 -13.49 -8.09
CA LEU A 555 21.10 -13.26 -9.53
C LEU A 555 21.54 -14.47 -10.35
N ASP A 556 20.69 -15.48 -10.42
CA ASP A 556 20.74 -16.51 -11.48
C ASP A 556 20.20 -15.96 -12.82
N ASP A 557 20.37 -16.72 -13.91
CA ASP A 557 19.96 -16.27 -15.26
C ASP A 557 18.44 -16.01 -15.37
N ILE A 558 17.62 -16.65 -14.55
CA ILE A 558 16.16 -16.51 -14.55
C ILE A 558 15.74 -15.31 -13.70
N MET A 559 16.40 -15.05 -12.59
CA MET A 559 16.26 -13.82 -11.82
C MET A 559 16.70 -12.62 -12.66
N MET A 560 17.81 -12.71 -13.40
CA MET A 560 18.24 -11.66 -14.34
C MET A 560 17.19 -11.42 -15.44
N MET A 561 16.64 -12.48 -16.05
CA MET A 561 15.52 -12.37 -16.99
C MET A 561 14.27 -11.73 -16.37
N ALA A 562 13.94 -12.07 -15.12
CA ALA A 562 12.77 -11.55 -14.42
C ALA A 562 12.95 -10.07 -14.05
N ILE A 563 14.11 -9.69 -13.51
CA ILE A 563 14.52 -8.31 -13.26
C ILE A 563 14.46 -7.51 -14.55
N PHE A 564 14.97 -8.03 -15.66
CA PHE A 564 14.99 -7.32 -16.93
C PHE A 564 13.56 -7.06 -17.45
N LYS A 565 12.67 -8.06 -17.37
CA LYS A 565 11.23 -7.88 -17.66
C LYS A 565 10.59 -6.86 -16.72
N GLN A 566 10.97 -6.85 -15.45
CA GLN A 566 10.49 -5.91 -14.43
C GLN A 566 10.94 -4.46 -14.72
N LEU A 567 12.20 -4.24 -15.12
CA LEU A 567 12.70 -2.94 -15.58
C LEU A 567 11.98 -2.46 -16.84
N CYS A 568 11.70 -3.35 -17.80
CA CYS A 568 10.87 -3.02 -18.95
C CYS A 568 9.44 -2.63 -18.54
N ALA A 569 8.85 -3.35 -17.58
CA ALA A 569 7.51 -3.08 -17.07
C ALA A 569 7.44 -1.75 -16.29
N LEU A 570 8.49 -1.38 -15.55
CA LEU A 570 8.62 -0.06 -14.90
C LEU A 570 8.52 1.07 -15.93
N MET A 571 9.38 1.04 -16.96
CA MET A 571 9.38 2.04 -18.03
C MET A 571 8.04 2.07 -18.79
N GLU A 572 7.48 0.89 -19.08
CA GLU A 572 6.19 0.77 -19.79
C GLU A 572 5.03 1.38 -18.99
N ASN A 573 5.04 1.23 -17.66
CA ASN A 573 4.06 1.84 -16.76
C ASN A 573 4.23 3.35 -16.61
N LEU A 574 5.46 3.84 -16.49
CA LEU A 574 5.75 5.26 -16.41
C LEU A 574 5.23 6.02 -17.63
N PHE A 575 5.62 5.59 -18.85
CA PHE A 575 5.15 6.23 -20.08
C PHE A 575 3.62 6.18 -20.20
N ARG A 576 3.01 5.03 -19.87
CA ARG A 576 1.55 4.87 -19.87
C ARG A 576 0.83 5.81 -18.91
N HIS A 577 1.47 6.18 -17.80
CA HIS A 577 0.90 7.14 -16.85
C HIS A 577 0.90 8.55 -17.46
N ILE A 578 2.02 8.98 -18.01
CA ILE A 578 2.19 10.31 -18.63
C ILE A 578 1.26 10.47 -19.84
N THR A 579 1.24 9.51 -20.76
CA THR A 579 0.35 9.53 -21.94
C THR A 579 -1.13 9.52 -21.59
N LYS A 580 -1.51 9.10 -20.37
CA LYS A 580 -2.90 9.15 -19.89
C LYS A 580 -3.28 10.50 -19.29
N GLN A 581 -2.32 11.26 -18.76
CA GLN A 581 -2.59 12.60 -18.23
C GLN A 581 -2.67 13.65 -19.35
N GLN A 582 -1.91 13.46 -20.43
CA GLN A 582 -1.91 14.34 -21.59
C GLN A 582 -3.18 14.14 -22.43
N SER A 583 -4.01 15.18 -22.53
CA SER A 583 -5.25 15.18 -23.31
C SER A 583 -4.95 15.28 -24.81
N PHE A 584 -4.85 14.13 -25.49
CA PHE A 584 -4.64 14.09 -26.94
C PHE A 584 -5.91 14.52 -27.71
N THR A 585 -5.98 15.80 -28.06
CA THR A 585 -7.08 16.45 -28.79
C THR A 585 -6.74 16.68 -30.26
N GLN A 586 -6.50 15.59 -31.01
CA GLN A 586 -6.39 15.67 -32.47
C GLN A 586 -7.25 14.61 -33.19
N ASP A 587 -8.09 15.10 -34.09
CA ASP A 587 -8.96 14.33 -34.99
C ASP A 587 -8.18 13.83 -36.22
N THR A 588 -6.99 13.23 -36.00
CA THR A 588 -6.13 12.70 -37.08
C THR A 588 -6.67 11.37 -37.61
N LYS A 589 -7.79 11.42 -38.33
CA LYS A 589 -8.37 10.22 -38.99
C LYS A 589 -7.49 9.65 -40.12
N ASN A 590 -6.52 10.42 -40.63
CA ASN A 590 -5.72 10.05 -41.82
C ASN A 590 -4.18 10.12 -41.66
N GLU A 591 -3.62 10.57 -40.53
CA GLU A 591 -2.16 10.58 -40.35
C GLU A 591 -1.64 9.35 -39.60
N ASN A 592 -0.51 8.82 -40.06
CA ASN A 592 0.16 7.67 -39.47
C ASN A 592 0.92 8.11 -38.20
N THR A 593 0.34 7.88 -37.03
CA THR A 593 0.86 8.36 -35.73
C THR A 593 2.32 7.96 -35.46
N LYS A 594 2.72 6.76 -35.91
CA LYS A 594 4.11 6.29 -35.86
C LYS A 594 5.05 7.14 -36.71
N LYS A 595 4.66 7.57 -37.92
CA LYS A 595 5.50 8.47 -38.74
C LYS A 595 5.72 9.81 -38.04
N LEU A 596 4.68 10.37 -37.41
CA LEU A 596 4.79 11.59 -36.62
C LEU A 596 5.74 11.42 -35.42
N ALA A 597 5.61 10.32 -34.68
CA ALA A 597 6.49 9.97 -33.56
C ALA A 597 7.97 9.89 -33.98
N LEU A 598 8.25 9.16 -35.06
CA LEU A 598 9.61 8.99 -35.59
C LEU A 598 10.19 10.29 -36.15
N LYS A 599 9.36 11.14 -36.76
CA LYS A 599 9.78 12.48 -37.20
C LYS A 599 10.18 13.34 -35.99
N ARG A 600 9.34 13.42 -34.96
CA ARG A 600 9.65 14.18 -33.73
C ARG A 600 10.92 13.72 -33.03
N MET A 601 11.22 12.41 -33.01
CA MET A 601 12.51 11.92 -32.48
C MET A 601 13.73 12.51 -33.22
N ILE A 602 13.61 12.77 -34.53
CA ILE A 602 14.66 13.37 -35.36
C ILE A 602 14.67 14.89 -35.19
N ASP A 603 13.51 15.54 -35.26
CA ASP A 603 13.36 17.00 -35.15
C ASP A 603 13.92 17.53 -33.81
N ILE A 604 13.76 16.77 -32.71
CA ILE A 604 14.31 17.09 -31.37
C ILE A 604 15.82 16.75 -31.25
N GLY A 605 16.37 15.91 -32.13
CA GLY A 605 17.79 15.55 -32.14
C GLY A 605 18.18 14.28 -31.37
N PHE A 606 17.22 13.42 -30.98
CA PHE A 606 17.54 12.10 -30.40
C PHE A 606 18.25 11.17 -31.40
N TYR A 607 17.99 11.34 -32.70
CA TYR A 607 18.72 10.73 -33.82
C TYR A 607 18.89 11.76 -34.94
N LYS A 608 19.96 11.68 -35.73
CA LYS A 608 20.17 12.57 -36.88
C LYS A 608 19.34 12.11 -38.09
N HIS A 609 19.21 10.79 -38.25
CA HIS A 609 18.58 10.20 -39.43
C HIS A 609 17.69 8.99 -39.07
N HIS A 610 16.63 8.77 -39.84
CA HIS A 610 15.69 7.66 -39.62
C HIS A 610 16.35 6.26 -39.64
N HIS A 611 17.47 6.09 -40.34
CA HIS A 611 18.18 4.80 -40.41
C HIS A 611 18.98 4.48 -39.13
N GLU A 612 19.25 5.47 -38.27
CA GLU A 612 19.92 5.31 -36.97
C GLU A 612 18.95 4.81 -35.89
N ILE A 613 17.63 4.93 -36.11
CA ILE A 613 16.61 4.54 -35.13
C ILE A 613 16.54 2.99 -35.03
N PRO A 614 16.73 2.40 -33.83
CA PRO A 614 16.74 0.95 -33.61
C PRO A 614 15.55 0.21 -34.23
N ARG A 615 15.80 -1.01 -34.73
CA ARG A 615 14.74 -1.87 -35.30
C ARG A 615 13.69 -2.25 -34.26
N SER A 616 14.06 -2.30 -32.99
CA SER A 616 13.12 -2.50 -31.89
C SER A 616 12.05 -1.42 -31.76
N ILE A 617 12.35 -0.18 -32.16
CA ILE A 617 11.43 0.95 -32.17
C ILE A 617 10.70 1.03 -33.52
N THR A 618 11.43 0.92 -34.64
CA THR A 618 10.85 1.05 -35.98
C THR A 618 9.99 -0.15 -36.42
N SER A 619 10.03 -1.28 -35.72
CA SER A 619 9.15 -2.45 -35.99
C SER A 619 7.76 -2.38 -35.37
N VAL A 620 7.50 -1.46 -34.43
CA VAL A 620 6.17 -1.30 -33.79
C VAL A 620 5.10 -0.98 -34.84
N LYS A 621 3.91 -1.60 -34.75
CA LYS A 621 2.79 -1.31 -35.66
C LYS A 621 2.02 -0.07 -35.18
N ASP A 622 1.59 0.77 -36.12
CA ASP A 622 0.86 2.02 -35.83
C ASP A 622 -0.41 1.79 -34.99
N SER A 623 -1.13 0.69 -35.22
CA SER A 623 -2.30 0.31 -34.41
C SER A 623 -2.00 0.10 -32.92
N PHE A 624 -0.78 -0.29 -32.55
CA PHE A 624 -0.38 -0.36 -31.14
C PHE A 624 -0.07 1.03 -30.57
N VAL A 625 0.50 1.95 -31.37
CA VAL A 625 0.75 3.35 -30.96
C VAL A 625 -0.58 4.06 -30.70
N GLN A 626 -1.54 3.95 -31.63
CA GLN A 626 -2.90 4.49 -31.45
C GLN A 626 -3.60 3.90 -30.22
N ARG A 627 -3.41 2.60 -29.95
CA ARG A 627 -3.96 1.92 -28.76
C ARG A 627 -3.35 2.48 -27.46
N SER A 628 -2.03 2.72 -27.42
CA SER A 628 -1.34 3.38 -26.31
C SER A 628 -1.81 4.81 -26.06
N ILE A 629 -1.97 5.63 -27.13
CA ILE A 629 -2.49 7.01 -27.02
C ILE A 629 -3.90 7.02 -26.41
N ARG A 630 -4.75 6.04 -26.76
CA ARG A 630 -6.09 5.85 -26.18
C ARG A 630 -6.07 5.25 -24.76
N GLY A 631 -4.90 5.15 -24.11
CA GLY A 631 -4.74 4.67 -22.73
C GLY A 631 -4.85 3.14 -22.54
N TYR A 632 -5.03 2.37 -23.61
CA TYR A 632 -5.05 0.91 -23.55
C TYR A 632 -3.62 0.36 -23.64
N GLY A 633 -3.19 -0.43 -22.65
CA GLY A 633 -1.84 -1.00 -22.63
C GLY A 633 -1.53 -1.82 -23.90
N ALA A 634 -0.34 -1.60 -24.45
CA ALA A 634 0.15 -2.25 -25.67
C ALA A 634 1.57 -2.83 -25.50
N SER A 635 2.60 -1.98 -25.41
CA SER A 635 3.98 -2.39 -25.13
C SER A 635 4.86 -1.18 -24.82
N LEU A 636 6.04 -1.41 -24.22
CA LEU A 636 7.07 -0.37 -23.98
C LEU A 636 7.38 0.47 -25.22
N GLY A 637 7.59 -0.15 -26.39
CA GLY A 637 7.86 0.56 -27.64
C GLY A 637 6.67 1.35 -28.17
N ALA A 638 5.44 0.85 -28.00
CA ALA A 638 4.23 1.59 -28.36
C ALA A 638 3.97 2.78 -27.42
N ASN A 639 4.23 2.63 -26.12
CA ASN A 639 4.10 3.72 -25.15
C ASN A 639 5.20 4.79 -25.33
N LEU A 640 6.42 4.41 -25.73
CA LEU A 640 7.48 5.36 -26.12
C LEU A 640 7.05 6.21 -27.33
N LEU A 641 6.53 5.56 -28.39
CA LEU A 641 6.07 6.28 -29.58
C LEU A 641 4.83 7.15 -29.28
N ALA A 642 3.94 6.69 -28.40
CA ALA A 642 2.82 7.48 -27.92
C ALA A 642 3.30 8.72 -27.15
N LEU A 643 4.28 8.59 -26.24
CA LEU A 643 4.87 9.70 -25.49
C LEU A 643 5.43 10.79 -26.41
N MET A 644 6.13 10.41 -27.49
CA MET A 644 6.63 11.37 -28.49
C MET A 644 5.52 12.12 -29.22
N VAL A 645 4.33 11.54 -29.35
CA VAL A 645 3.17 12.17 -30.02
C VAL A 645 2.36 13.04 -29.05
N THR A 646 2.19 12.61 -27.80
CA THR A 646 1.33 13.30 -26.81
C THR A 646 2.03 14.42 -26.04
N SER A 647 3.36 14.37 -25.91
CA SER A 647 4.13 15.37 -25.17
C SER A 647 4.24 16.70 -25.92
N THR A 648 4.44 17.80 -25.20
CA THR A 648 4.75 19.08 -25.83
C THR A 648 6.17 19.07 -26.41
N GLU A 649 6.44 19.97 -27.35
CA GLU A 649 7.79 20.10 -27.93
C GLU A 649 8.81 20.53 -26.87
N GLN A 650 8.40 21.37 -25.92
CA GLN A 650 9.24 21.82 -24.81
C GLN A 650 9.62 20.65 -23.89
N ASP A 651 8.68 19.79 -23.50
CA ASP A 651 8.96 18.63 -22.64
C ASP A 651 10.00 17.70 -23.30
N LEU A 652 9.89 17.50 -24.61
CA LEU A 652 10.81 16.67 -25.38
C LEU A 652 12.21 17.31 -25.52
N ILE A 653 12.28 18.63 -25.70
CA ILE A 653 13.54 19.39 -25.69
C ILE A 653 14.22 19.28 -24.32
N ASP A 654 13.49 19.45 -23.23
CA ASP A 654 14.07 19.41 -21.88
C ASP A 654 14.43 17.99 -21.44
N LEU A 655 13.69 16.98 -21.93
CA LEU A 655 14.07 15.57 -21.81
C LEU A 655 15.36 15.26 -22.58
N TYR A 656 15.51 15.78 -23.80
CA TYR A 656 16.74 15.64 -24.58
C TYR A 656 17.94 16.30 -23.89
N LYS A 657 17.81 17.55 -23.41
CA LYS A 657 18.86 18.25 -22.67
C LYS A 657 19.30 17.50 -21.41
N THR A 658 18.34 16.92 -20.68
CA THR A 658 18.62 16.26 -19.39
C THR A 658 19.11 14.82 -19.55
N ASN A 659 18.65 14.10 -20.59
CA ASN A 659 19.09 12.74 -20.88
C ASN A 659 19.05 12.44 -22.40
N PRO A 660 20.09 12.82 -23.17
CA PRO A 660 20.15 12.58 -24.61
C PRO A 660 20.07 11.09 -24.99
N SER A 661 20.60 10.20 -24.15
CA SER A 661 20.60 8.75 -24.35
C SER A 661 19.28 8.06 -23.98
N PHE A 662 18.24 8.82 -23.59
CA PHE A 662 16.92 8.31 -23.24
C PHE A 662 16.37 7.28 -24.24
N VAL A 663 16.25 7.68 -25.52
CA VAL A 663 15.61 6.84 -26.54
C VAL A 663 16.51 5.63 -26.90
N HIS A 664 17.83 5.80 -26.81
CA HIS A 664 18.80 4.71 -26.97
C HIS A 664 18.62 3.67 -25.86
N LEU A 665 18.55 4.06 -24.58
CA LEU A 665 18.38 3.14 -23.46
C LEU A 665 17.07 2.34 -23.56
N VAL A 666 15.98 2.96 -24.02
CA VAL A 666 14.72 2.24 -24.26
C VAL A 666 14.82 1.32 -25.48
N GLY A 667 15.54 1.73 -26.53
CA GLY A 667 15.89 0.90 -27.69
C GLY A 667 16.68 -0.36 -27.29
N ASP A 668 17.73 -0.18 -26.48
CA ASP A 668 18.55 -1.26 -25.89
C ASP A 668 17.69 -2.21 -25.06
N LEU A 669 16.81 -1.66 -24.21
CA LEU A 669 15.89 -2.47 -23.40
C LEU A 669 14.97 -3.31 -24.28
N LEU A 670 14.45 -2.76 -25.38
CA LEU A 670 13.59 -3.49 -26.30
C LEU A 670 14.33 -4.54 -27.14
N GLU A 671 15.56 -4.25 -27.60
CA GLU A 671 16.39 -5.22 -28.32
C GLU A 671 16.79 -6.38 -27.41
N LYS A 672 17.34 -6.06 -26.23
CA LYS A 672 17.69 -7.05 -25.22
C LYS A 672 16.46 -7.84 -24.72
N ARG A 673 15.23 -7.29 -24.68
CA ARG A 673 13.99 -8.01 -24.30
C ARG A 673 13.63 -9.15 -25.26
N GLY A 674 13.99 -8.99 -26.54
CA GLY A 674 13.57 -9.85 -27.63
C GLY A 674 12.05 -9.97 -27.79
N GLY A 675 11.63 -10.86 -28.69
CA GLY A 675 10.21 -11.23 -28.89
C GLY A 675 9.66 -12.06 -27.72
N GLY A 676 9.43 -11.43 -26.57
CA GLY A 676 8.67 -11.97 -25.43
C GLY A 676 9.38 -12.98 -24.52
N THR A 677 10.49 -13.60 -24.93
CA THR A 677 11.06 -14.76 -24.20
C THR A 677 12.56 -14.73 -23.87
N ARG A 678 13.37 -13.76 -24.32
CA ARG A 678 14.85 -13.91 -24.31
C ARG A 678 15.64 -12.63 -24.10
N LEU A 679 16.58 -12.64 -23.14
CA LEU A 679 17.76 -11.77 -23.14
C LEU A 679 18.70 -12.21 -24.28
N GLN A 680 19.06 -11.29 -25.17
CA GLN A 680 19.95 -11.61 -26.31
C GLN A 680 21.40 -11.90 -25.88
N HIS A 681 21.83 -11.38 -24.72
CA HIS A 681 23.15 -11.62 -24.14
C HIS A 681 23.04 -11.81 -22.62
N ARG A 682 23.88 -12.71 -22.08
CA ARG A 682 24.06 -12.86 -20.63
C ARG A 682 24.76 -11.62 -20.10
N LEU A 683 24.07 -10.82 -19.30
CA LEU A 683 24.65 -9.61 -18.70
C LEU A 683 25.39 -9.97 -17.40
N PRO A 684 26.63 -9.50 -17.19
CA PRO A 684 27.27 -9.50 -15.89
C PRO A 684 26.39 -8.86 -14.81
N LYS A 685 26.58 -9.30 -13.55
CA LYS A 685 25.87 -8.71 -12.40
C LYS A 685 26.07 -7.20 -12.29
N GLU A 686 27.27 -6.72 -12.62
CA GLU A 686 27.62 -5.30 -12.61
C GLU A 686 26.82 -4.52 -13.66
N ASP A 687 26.71 -5.03 -14.88
CA ASP A 687 25.88 -4.46 -15.96
C ASP A 687 24.40 -4.43 -15.60
N MET A 688 23.89 -5.44 -14.88
CA MET A 688 22.51 -5.46 -14.39
C MET A 688 22.26 -4.37 -13.32
N ILE A 689 23.24 -4.12 -12.44
CA ILE A 689 23.18 -3.04 -11.44
C ILE A 689 23.27 -1.67 -12.12
N LEU A 690 24.15 -1.52 -13.11
CA LEU A 690 24.27 -0.31 -13.92
C LEU A 690 22.98 -0.03 -14.70
N LEU A 691 22.37 -1.06 -15.30
CA LEU A 691 21.09 -0.95 -15.99
C LEU A 691 19.97 -0.52 -15.04
N LYS A 692 19.89 -1.09 -13.83
CA LYS A 692 18.95 -0.64 -12.77
C LYS A 692 19.14 0.84 -12.48
N LYS A 693 20.37 1.28 -12.26
CA LYS A 693 20.71 2.68 -11.96
C LYS A 693 20.30 3.62 -13.10
N ASN A 694 20.59 3.26 -14.34
CA ASN A 694 20.24 4.05 -15.53
C ASN A 694 18.71 4.16 -15.69
N VAL A 695 17.97 3.06 -15.48
CA VAL A 695 16.50 3.05 -15.49
C VAL A 695 15.93 3.91 -14.35
N TYR A 696 16.49 3.85 -13.15
CA TYR A 696 16.02 4.67 -12.01
C TYR A 696 16.30 6.16 -12.22
N GLN A 697 17.50 6.52 -12.69
CA GLN A 697 17.82 7.90 -13.06
C GLN A 697 16.87 8.41 -14.14
N LEU A 698 16.54 7.59 -15.15
CA LEU A 698 15.58 7.95 -16.17
C LEU A 698 14.16 8.12 -15.62
N ILE A 699 13.69 7.22 -14.75
CA ILE A 699 12.39 7.36 -14.07
C ILE A 699 12.34 8.69 -13.28
N HIS A 700 13.41 9.05 -12.57
CA HIS A 700 13.50 10.31 -11.83
C HIS A 700 13.41 11.52 -12.77
N THR A 701 14.26 11.57 -13.81
CA THR A 701 14.27 12.65 -14.82
C THR A 701 12.90 12.83 -15.49
N VAL A 702 12.30 11.74 -15.97
CA VAL A 702 11.00 11.77 -16.65
C VAL A 702 9.89 12.18 -15.69
N THR A 703 9.90 11.69 -14.44
CA THR A 703 8.90 12.11 -13.44
C THR A 703 8.98 13.61 -13.16
N LEU A 704 10.19 14.20 -13.08
CA LEU A 704 10.37 15.63 -12.82
C LEU A 704 9.97 16.56 -13.99
N ILE A 705 10.04 16.08 -15.23
CA ILE A 705 9.67 16.87 -16.42
C ILE A 705 8.16 16.87 -16.66
N PHE A 706 7.49 15.76 -16.30
CA PHE A 706 6.05 15.55 -16.55
C PHE A 706 5.19 15.63 -15.27
N SER A 707 5.70 16.21 -14.19
CA SER A 707 4.98 16.49 -12.92
C SER A 707 4.54 17.95 -12.79
#